data_AF-A0A9P1FS32-F1
#
_entry.id   AF-A0A9P1FS32-F1
#
_cell.length_a   1.000
_cell.length_b   1.000
_cell.length_c   1.000
_cell.angle_alpha   90.00
_cell.angle_beta   90.00
_cell.angle_gamma   90.00
#
_symmetry.space_group_name_H-M   'P 1'
#
loop_
_entity.id
_entity.type
_entity.pdbx_description
1 polymer ?
#
loop_
_entity_poly.entity_id
_entity_poly.type
_entity_poly.pdbx_seq_one_letter_code
_entity_poly.pdbx_strand_id
1 'polypeptide(L)'
;MHSMDHRRCWLGSGRVHAEVHLVQHARCHCNRCDLERLHTVATVHYMPLYWWSPDPTFLELNPMVVKYPEHNSREFSQGLFSSEASQAIISTLVSQDLIILAPMVHNFADNFDLPKSEMDAMLLDQKTTGHAWEEVTCRWIKSNQAIWQAWIPDESECFPGFGLYDSVLQDFTDERVNATNKIVCQACPPGTFSQKLEDNYKSGSTHVCMPCDQGTSQASGASLSCKPCQEGEYQDQLGSTQCKRCDFGTYQDEIGQVVCKACPSTTNTLGFGSVAKTDCGCSAGYIDIDETVQFDCVECGEGLTCPALSQLKDLKRGASDVGEQFTPKIKKGYFSTQTNPTSVFRCGSASLCPGGTPGSCAGGLLDTPCSKCREGKTWTGSLCEDCGGWRQALWVLSLCSIFAFLILAYYLSTSKVTSKATVLFATTASFGMLVMSMQNMGLIGMMTVQWPPNLQGLFSVCQFLLLDIDSFGFGCVAGQFEPIRYLLGAMIFPVGVAWLGLAYAVSRLLPKKQRWEGPKVCSTMGAFLQVGFSTMSATSLAPMMCYKHPNGERSLLKYPGVLCGSTEHTFMLVVGWTLLSVFVLGFMALCIFAVSQVPTWSARKRNRLVASVRFLIFRFRLDSWWFGVPLLVRGPLINLPVVLATDYPPIQVVCICVILTVMMVMQMLSWPWKVPLLNLTDCIISFCIVLLVTTSSLFLQNVGGAMYAFAHAVSTTMLGGIFLAVAVMASMTVSALFYRSALGGKKELKMFNLGSTPKTPELAAKIKEMAVALEEMHVEPLSKNLVAMSVYDVSKITKCITLLATEVAPPAENGYAFKFHKRISSHSFDPSLRVKSQSFRTSTSRASFLEKTAENNKVEPAEVEPAEVEPAEVEPAGTAEEEKEEHNSTWM
;
A
#
# COMPACT_ATOMS: atom_id res chain seq x y z
N MET A 1 22.21 68.39 -5.32
CA MET A 1 23.63 68.02 -5.50
C MET A 1 23.82 67.78 -7.00
N HIS A 2 24.75 68.40 -7.72
CA HIS A 2 26.22 68.48 -7.52
C HIS A 2 26.87 67.08 -7.53
N SER A 3 27.96 66.81 -8.25
CA SER A 3 28.83 67.71 -9.04
C SER A 3 29.59 66.96 -10.15
N MET A 4 30.07 67.71 -11.14
CA MET A 4 31.39 67.59 -11.83
C MET A 4 32.03 66.19 -12.05
N ASP A 5 32.54 65.96 -13.27
CA ASP A 5 33.95 66.32 -13.52
C ASP A 5 34.20 66.82 -14.96
N HIS A 6 35.18 67.70 -15.10
CA HIS A 6 35.80 68.08 -16.36
C HIS A 6 37.04 67.22 -16.60
N ARG A 7 37.30 66.80 -17.85
CA ARG A 7 38.63 66.91 -18.51
C ARG A 7 38.70 66.17 -19.85
N ARG A 8 38.83 66.93 -20.94
CA ARG A 8 40.13 67.22 -21.59
C ARG A 8 39.94 68.23 -22.72
N CYS A 9 40.63 69.37 -22.65
CA CYS A 9 40.87 70.16 -23.85
C CYS A 9 41.85 69.39 -24.74
N TRP A 10 41.56 69.27 -26.04
CA TRP A 10 42.55 68.93 -27.04
C TRP A 10 42.67 70.10 -28.01
N LEU A 11 43.90 70.60 -28.17
CA LEU A 11 44.19 71.75 -29.02
C LEU A 11 44.39 71.30 -30.47
N GLY A 12 43.39 71.58 -31.32
CA GLY A 12 43.56 71.68 -32.76
C GLY A 12 43.48 73.15 -33.16
N SER A 13 44.61 73.83 -33.33
CA SER A 13 44.64 75.28 -33.59
C SER A 13 44.38 75.61 -35.07
N GLY A 14 43.13 75.46 -35.52
CA GLY A 14 42.70 75.95 -36.82
C GLY A 14 42.72 77.48 -36.89
N ARG A 15 43.77 78.08 -37.46
CA ARG A 15 43.75 79.50 -37.83
C ARG A 15 42.96 79.66 -39.12
N VAL A 16 41.85 80.38 -39.06
CA VAL A 16 41.22 80.93 -40.27
C VAL A 16 42.11 82.07 -40.76
N HIS A 17 42.84 81.84 -41.85
CA HIS A 17 43.56 82.88 -42.58
C HIS A 17 42.68 83.40 -43.72
N ALA A 18 42.66 84.72 -43.90
CA ALA A 18 41.99 85.37 -45.03
C ALA A 18 43.06 85.82 -46.05
N GLU A 19 42.82 85.53 -47.33
CA GLU A 19 43.70 85.93 -48.43
C GLU A 19 43.46 87.40 -48.81
N VAL A 20 44.51 88.08 -49.30
CA VAL A 20 44.41 89.46 -49.82
C VAL A 20 44.31 89.44 -51.34
N HIS A 21 43.25 90.03 -51.88
CA HIS A 21 43.04 90.15 -53.32
C HIS A 21 42.90 91.61 -53.73
N LEU A 22 43.33 91.94 -54.95
CA LEU A 22 43.10 93.25 -55.55
C LEU A 22 41.91 93.19 -56.50
N VAL A 23 40.82 93.86 -56.12
CA VAL A 23 39.59 93.97 -56.93
C VAL A 23 39.54 95.34 -57.61
N GLN A 24 39.23 95.38 -58.91
CA GLN A 24 38.90 96.63 -59.60
C GLN A 24 37.45 97.01 -59.32
N HIS A 25 37.20 98.23 -58.86
CA HIS A 25 35.85 98.76 -58.76
C HIS A 25 35.80 100.28 -58.94
N ALA A 26 34.75 100.78 -59.60
CA ALA A 26 34.39 102.19 -59.55
C ALA A 26 33.82 102.54 -58.16
N ARG A 27 34.09 103.76 -57.68
CA ARG A 27 33.72 104.19 -56.32
C ARG A 27 32.20 104.21 -56.10
N CYS A 28 31.77 103.57 -55.02
CA CYS A 28 30.66 104.05 -54.20
C CYS A 28 31.23 104.84 -53.00
N HIS A 29 30.56 105.90 -52.59
CA HIS A 29 30.66 106.46 -51.23
C HIS A 29 29.29 107.06 -50.84
N CYS A 30 29.03 107.11 -49.54
CA CYS A 30 27.70 107.24 -48.93
C CYS A 30 26.68 108.21 -49.58
N ASN A 31 25.48 107.67 -49.80
CA ASN A 31 24.18 108.34 -49.92
C ASN A 31 23.85 109.21 -51.15
N ARG A 32 23.07 108.57 -52.03
CA ARG A 32 22.01 109.09 -52.94
C ARG A 32 22.38 109.72 -54.30
N CYS A 33 21.83 109.03 -55.31
CA CYS A 33 21.25 109.51 -56.57
C CYS A 33 22.12 109.77 -57.81
N ASP A 34 21.48 109.46 -58.94
CA ASP A 34 21.60 109.96 -60.31
C ASP A 34 22.92 109.78 -61.11
N LEU A 35 22.84 108.82 -62.03
CA LEU A 35 23.79 108.47 -63.08
C LEU A 35 23.73 109.46 -64.28
N GLU A 36 23.94 110.77 -64.07
CA GLU A 36 24.01 111.70 -65.22
C GLU A 36 24.95 112.91 -65.09
N ARG A 37 26.23 112.67 -64.74
CA ARG A 37 27.42 113.41 -65.25
C ARG A 37 28.72 112.99 -64.55
N LEU A 38 29.70 112.52 -65.35
CA LEU A 38 31.12 112.97 -65.36
C LEU A 38 32.01 112.00 -66.15
N HIS A 39 32.06 112.17 -67.47
CA HIS A 39 33.20 111.67 -68.25
C HIS A 39 34.42 112.53 -67.95
N THR A 40 35.44 112.01 -67.26
CA THR A 40 36.89 112.15 -67.58
C THR A 40 37.77 111.54 -66.48
N VAL A 41 38.99 111.10 -66.86
CA VAL A 41 40.06 110.55 -65.98
C VAL A 41 39.68 109.29 -65.20
N ALA A 42 39.84 108.12 -65.84
CA ALA A 42 39.76 106.83 -65.17
C ALA A 42 41.09 106.48 -64.47
N THR A 43 41.32 106.96 -63.25
CA THR A 43 42.42 106.46 -62.42
C THR A 43 42.05 105.10 -61.84
N VAL A 44 42.68 104.04 -62.35
CA VAL A 44 42.60 102.70 -61.74
C VAL A 44 43.12 102.78 -60.30
N HIS A 45 42.38 102.22 -59.35
CA HIS A 45 42.80 102.06 -57.97
C HIS A 45 42.67 100.59 -57.58
N TYR A 46 43.74 100.05 -57.03
CA TYR A 46 43.80 98.67 -56.55
C TYR A 46 43.52 98.67 -55.05
N MET A 47 42.40 98.07 -54.62
CA MET A 47 42.04 97.97 -53.21
C MET A 47 42.29 96.54 -52.70
N PRO A 48 43.13 96.34 -51.66
CA PRO A 48 43.27 95.05 -51.01
C PRO A 48 42.02 94.72 -50.19
N LEU A 49 41.42 93.56 -50.46
CA LEU A 49 40.28 93.01 -49.73
C LEU A 49 40.65 91.64 -49.15
N TYR A 50 40.24 91.41 -47.90
CA TYR A 50 40.36 90.12 -47.22
C TYR A 50 39.15 89.24 -47.54
N TRP A 51 39.42 88.00 -47.96
CA TRP A 51 38.42 87.13 -48.59
C TRP A 51 38.75 85.64 -48.41
N TRP A 52 37.76 84.79 -48.69
CA TRP A 52 37.86 83.34 -48.77
C TRP A 52 37.33 82.89 -50.13
N SER A 53 37.95 81.87 -50.74
CA SER A 53 37.48 81.29 -52.00
C SER A 53 37.36 79.78 -51.82
N PRO A 54 36.16 79.19 -51.96
CA PRO A 54 35.07 79.64 -52.84
C PRO A 54 34.04 80.60 -52.20
N ASP A 55 33.56 81.59 -52.97
CA ASP A 55 32.41 82.48 -52.68
C ASP A 55 31.98 83.22 -53.97
N PRO A 56 30.68 83.35 -54.29
CA PRO A 56 30.21 83.86 -55.57
C PRO A 56 30.39 85.37 -55.79
N THR A 57 30.71 86.15 -54.76
CA THR A 57 30.74 87.62 -54.85
C THR A 57 31.74 88.13 -55.90
N PHE A 58 32.95 87.56 -55.95
CA PHE A 58 34.04 88.03 -56.84
C PHE A 58 34.42 87.09 -58.00
N LEU A 59 33.72 85.96 -58.22
CA LEU A 59 34.07 85.00 -59.30
C LEU A 59 34.15 85.64 -60.70
N GLU A 60 33.18 86.49 -61.05
CA GLU A 60 33.12 87.20 -62.34
C GLU A 60 34.26 88.21 -62.54
N LEU A 61 34.92 88.65 -61.46
CA LEU A 61 35.93 89.71 -61.49
C LEU A 61 37.36 89.17 -61.63
N ASN A 62 37.53 87.84 -61.71
CA ASN A 62 38.80 87.13 -61.85
C ASN A 62 39.95 87.73 -60.99
N PRO A 63 39.77 87.83 -59.66
CA PRO A 63 40.64 88.64 -58.80
C PRO A 63 42.05 88.06 -58.67
N MET A 64 43.06 88.91 -58.85
CA MET A 64 44.45 88.50 -58.68
C MET A 64 44.75 88.22 -57.19
N VAL A 65 45.13 86.98 -56.88
CA VAL A 65 45.52 86.53 -55.55
C VAL A 65 46.90 87.11 -55.20
N VAL A 66 47.02 87.83 -54.08
CA VAL A 66 48.31 88.39 -53.64
C VAL A 66 49.00 87.43 -52.68
N LYS A 67 49.93 86.67 -53.25
CA LYS A 67 50.85 85.70 -52.63
C LYS A 67 52.20 86.34 -52.23
N TYR A 68 52.90 85.77 -51.24
CA TYR A 68 54.24 86.17 -50.78
C TYR A 68 54.93 84.98 -50.04
N PRO A 69 55.99 84.31 -50.56
CA PRO A 69 56.58 83.04 -50.06
C PRO A 69 55.98 82.28 -48.85
N GLU A 70 56.58 82.29 -47.64
CA GLU A 70 56.04 81.62 -46.42
C GLU A 70 56.73 82.13 -45.12
N HIS A 71 56.12 81.95 -43.94
CA HIS A 71 56.69 82.42 -42.65
C HIS A 71 57.93 81.62 -42.19
N ASN A 72 59.07 81.95 -42.76
CA ASN A 72 60.39 81.50 -42.31
C ASN A 72 60.87 82.36 -41.12
N SER A 73 60.81 81.79 -39.91
CA SER A 73 61.24 82.48 -38.67
C SER A 73 62.71 82.91 -38.66
N ARG A 74 63.56 82.29 -39.50
CA ARG A 74 64.98 82.66 -39.65
C ARG A 74 65.14 83.92 -40.51
N GLU A 75 64.40 84.04 -41.62
CA GLU A 75 64.41 85.23 -42.48
C GLU A 75 63.73 86.43 -41.80
N PHE A 76 62.64 86.18 -41.07
CA PHE A 76 61.97 87.18 -40.24
C PHE A 76 62.93 87.83 -39.23
N SER A 77 63.84 87.04 -38.64
CA SER A 77 64.88 87.54 -37.72
C SER A 77 65.96 88.42 -38.39
N GLN A 78 66.01 88.43 -39.72
CA GLN A 78 66.97 89.19 -40.53
C GLN A 78 66.34 90.38 -41.26
N GLY A 79 65.05 90.67 -41.04
CA GLY A 79 64.36 91.82 -41.61
C GLY A 79 63.77 91.61 -43.01
N LEU A 80 63.64 90.35 -43.47
CA LEU A 80 62.98 89.96 -44.72
C LEU A 80 61.60 89.36 -44.40
N PHE A 81 60.55 89.87 -45.04
CA PHE A 81 59.16 89.75 -44.55
C PHE A 81 58.13 89.34 -45.64
N SER A 82 58.39 88.31 -46.45
CA SER A 82 57.46 87.84 -47.50
C SER A 82 56.86 86.45 -47.19
N SER A 83 55.64 86.42 -46.59
CA SER A 83 54.82 85.26 -46.09
C SER A 83 53.31 85.63 -46.06
N GLU A 84 52.22 84.88 -46.36
CA GLU A 84 51.84 83.50 -46.81
C GLU A 84 52.15 82.27 -45.93
N ALA A 85 51.36 81.20 -46.19
CA ALA A 85 51.37 79.84 -45.67
C ALA A 85 50.68 78.86 -46.67
N SER A 86 50.89 77.55 -46.53
CA SER A 86 50.23 76.47 -47.31
C SER A 86 48.70 76.58 -47.45
N GLN A 87 48.14 76.09 -48.57
CA GLN A 87 46.69 76.09 -48.86
C GLN A 87 45.83 75.54 -47.72
N ALA A 88 44.73 76.23 -47.42
CA ALA A 88 43.70 75.74 -46.49
C ALA A 88 42.87 74.62 -47.14
N ILE A 89 42.69 73.52 -46.42
CA ILE A 89 41.86 72.37 -46.83
C ILE A 89 40.48 72.49 -46.17
N ILE A 90 39.41 72.35 -46.96
CA ILE A 90 38.06 72.18 -46.43
C ILE A 90 37.92 70.71 -46.04
N SER A 91 37.57 70.45 -44.78
CA SER A 91 37.47 69.09 -44.22
C SER A 91 36.08 68.81 -43.67
N THR A 92 35.51 67.66 -44.03
CA THR A 92 34.32 67.11 -43.38
C THR A 92 34.68 66.71 -41.95
N LEU A 93 33.79 67.00 -40.99
CA LEU A 93 33.97 66.62 -39.58
C LEU A 93 32.76 65.81 -39.11
N VAL A 94 33.03 64.66 -38.49
CA VAL A 94 32.03 63.63 -38.12
C VAL A 94 32.17 63.31 -36.63
N SER A 95 31.08 62.95 -35.94
CA SER A 95 31.18 62.43 -34.57
C SER A 95 31.75 61.01 -34.57
N GLN A 96 32.63 60.70 -33.61
CA GLN A 96 33.20 59.37 -33.45
C GLN A 96 32.12 58.29 -33.21
N ASP A 97 30.99 58.65 -32.59
CA ASP A 97 29.87 57.74 -32.39
C ASP A 97 29.22 57.28 -33.71
N LEU A 98 29.36 58.06 -34.79
CA LEU A 98 28.73 57.74 -36.08
C LEU A 98 29.38 56.52 -36.76
N ILE A 99 30.64 56.20 -36.43
CA ILE A 99 31.32 54.96 -36.83
C ILE A 99 30.50 53.73 -36.38
N ILE A 100 29.88 53.81 -35.20
CA ILE A 100 29.12 52.71 -34.59
C ILE A 100 27.63 52.81 -34.95
N LEU A 101 27.08 54.03 -34.94
CA LEU A 101 25.64 54.26 -35.13
C LEU A 101 25.18 54.28 -36.59
N ALA A 102 26.05 54.70 -37.53
CA ALA A 102 25.72 54.79 -38.95
C ALA A 102 26.99 54.74 -39.84
N PRO A 103 27.75 53.62 -39.86
CA PRO A 103 29.01 53.53 -40.60
C PRO A 103 28.90 53.82 -42.10
N MET A 104 27.78 53.51 -42.76
CA MET A 104 27.58 53.93 -44.16
C MET A 104 27.56 55.46 -44.33
N VAL A 105 27.07 56.21 -43.35
CA VAL A 105 27.09 57.68 -43.35
C VAL A 105 28.48 58.20 -43.00
N HIS A 106 29.24 57.49 -42.15
CA HIS A 106 30.64 57.79 -41.88
C HIS A 106 31.49 57.61 -43.16
N ASN A 107 31.43 56.45 -43.81
CA ASN A 107 32.19 56.17 -45.03
C ASN A 107 31.79 57.11 -46.18
N PHE A 108 30.51 57.49 -46.29
CA PHE A 108 30.10 58.53 -47.24
C PHE A 108 30.73 59.89 -46.94
N ALA A 109 30.82 60.27 -45.66
CA ALA A 109 31.42 61.53 -45.22
C ALA A 109 32.95 61.56 -45.35
N ASP A 110 33.62 60.41 -45.18
CA ASP A 110 35.05 60.22 -45.45
C ASP A 110 35.37 60.29 -46.95
N ASN A 111 34.53 59.66 -47.79
CA ASN A 111 34.69 59.65 -49.24
C ASN A 111 34.20 60.93 -49.93
N PHE A 112 33.60 61.88 -49.20
CA PHE A 112 33.05 63.12 -49.76
C PHE A 112 34.16 64.11 -50.12
N ASP A 113 34.56 64.11 -51.40
CA ASP A 113 35.46 65.11 -52.00
C ASP A 113 34.74 65.89 -53.11
N LEU A 114 34.38 67.14 -52.81
CA LEU A 114 33.81 68.09 -53.77
C LEU A 114 34.91 69.01 -54.31
N PRO A 115 35.43 68.79 -55.53
CA PRO A 115 36.50 69.62 -56.08
C PRO A 115 36.05 71.08 -56.24
N LYS A 116 36.96 72.01 -55.91
CA LYS A 116 36.67 73.45 -55.84
C LYS A 116 36.00 74.02 -57.09
N SER A 117 36.36 73.56 -58.30
CA SER A 117 35.76 74.01 -59.56
C SER A 117 34.25 73.79 -59.62
N GLU A 118 33.75 72.67 -59.09
CA GLU A 118 32.33 72.34 -59.05
C GLU A 118 31.59 73.17 -58.01
N MET A 119 32.26 73.46 -56.89
CA MET A 119 31.74 74.34 -55.85
C MET A 119 31.65 75.80 -56.34
N ASP A 120 32.69 76.34 -56.97
CA ASP A 120 32.65 77.65 -57.63
C ASP A 120 31.57 77.70 -58.73
N ALA A 121 31.37 76.61 -59.49
CA ALA A 121 30.31 76.52 -60.51
C ALA A 121 28.88 76.53 -59.93
N MET A 122 28.61 75.79 -58.85
CA MET A 122 27.31 75.83 -58.15
C MET A 122 27.01 77.21 -57.55
N LEU A 123 28.02 77.85 -56.95
CA LEU A 123 27.88 79.19 -56.39
C LEU A 123 27.57 80.22 -57.49
N LEU A 124 28.18 80.08 -58.68
CA LEU A 124 27.90 80.93 -59.84
C LEU A 124 26.51 80.67 -60.45
N ASP A 125 26.07 79.41 -60.57
CA ASP A 125 24.71 79.05 -61.01
C ASP A 125 23.65 79.65 -60.08
N GLN A 126 23.84 79.59 -58.76
CA GLN A 126 22.92 80.20 -57.81
C GLN A 126 22.87 81.72 -57.97
N LYS A 127 24.02 82.40 -58.06
CA LYS A 127 24.09 83.86 -58.24
C LYS A 127 23.48 84.33 -59.55
N THR A 128 23.67 83.59 -60.64
CA THR A 128 23.19 83.97 -61.98
C THR A 128 21.73 83.65 -62.22
N THR A 129 21.20 82.57 -61.63
CA THR A 129 19.77 82.20 -61.76
C THR A 129 18.90 82.83 -60.67
N GLY A 130 19.44 83.06 -59.47
CA GLY A 130 18.68 83.49 -58.29
C GLY A 130 17.81 82.39 -57.66
N HIS A 131 17.97 81.13 -58.09
CA HIS A 131 17.21 79.99 -57.58
C HIS A 131 17.62 79.62 -56.14
N ALA A 132 16.81 78.78 -55.49
CA ALA A 132 17.13 78.21 -54.18
C ALA A 132 18.29 77.18 -54.29
N TRP A 133 19.07 77.02 -53.22
CA TRP A 133 20.24 76.13 -53.20
C TRP A 133 19.89 74.67 -53.48
N GLU A 134 18.70 74.24 -53.06
CA GLU A 134 18.14 72.91 -53.28
C GLU A 134 17.97 72.61 -54.78
N GLU A 135 17.54 73.59 -55.58
CA GLU A 135 17.35 73.43 -57.02
C GLU A 135 18.68 73.45 -57.79
N VAL A 136 19.62 74.32 -57.38
CA VAL A 136 20.99 74.36 -57.91
C VAL A 136 21.69 73.02 -57.64
N THR A 137 21.66 72.56 -56.39
CA THR A 137 22.25 71.27 -55.98
C THR A 137 21.58 70.09 -56.68
N CYS A 138 20.25 70.10 -56.83
CA CYS A 138 19.51 69.06 -57.56
C CYS A 138 19.85 69.04 -59.06
N ARG A 139 20.13 70.19 -59.68
CA ARG A 139 20.67 70.26 -61.05
C ARG A 139 22.09 69.71 -61.13
N TRP A 140 22.98 70.15 -60.24
CA TRP A 140 24.38 69.69 -60.19
C TRP A 140 24.52 68.17 -59.97
N ILE A 141 23.76 67.59 -59.03
CA ILE A 141 23.73 66.14 -58.79
C ILE A 141 23.30 65.39 -60.07
N LYS A 142 22.33 65.92 -60.83
CA LYS A 142 21.87 65.28 -62.08
C LYS A 142 22.87 65.39 -63.24
N SER A 143 23.70 66.43 -63.28
CA SER A 143 24.75 66.55 -64.31
C SER A 143 26.02 65.76 -63.97
N ASN A 144 26.41 65.72 -62.69
CA ASN A 144 27.75 65.29 -62.28
C ASN A 144 27.78 63.91 -61.61
N GLN A 145 27.02 62.96 -62.16
CA GLN A 145 26.90 61.59 -61.66
C GLN A 145 28.25 60.88 -61.45
N ALA A 146 29.20 61.06 -62.37
CA ALA A 146 30.51 60.43 -62.28
C ALA A 146 31.37 60.91 -61.08
N ILE A 147 31.05 62.06 -60.48
CA ILE A 147 31.77 62.61 -59.33
C ILE A 147 31.22 61.98 -58.04
N TRP A 148 29.93 62.16 -57.76
CA TRP A 148 29.35 61.69 -56.49
C TRP A 148 29.19 60.16 -56.41
N GLN A 149 29.26 59.43 -57.53
CA GLN A 149 29.32 57.96 -57.49
C GLN A 149 30.56 57.43 -56.76
N ALA A 150 31.66 58.18 -56.69
CA ALA A 150 32.83 57.81 -55.90
C ALA A 150 32.64 58.00 -54.39
N TRP A 151 31.68 58.85 -53.97
CA TRP A 151 31.39 59.12 -52.55
C TRP A 151 30.52 58.02 -51.92
N ILE A 152 29.73 57.29 -52.73
CA ILE A 152 28.82 56.25 -52.23
C ILE A 152 29.63 55.02 -51.82
N PRO A 153 29.59 54.58 -50.55
CA PRO A 153 30.28 53.38 -50.10
C PRO A 153 29.65 52.10 -50.70
N ASP A 154 30.45 51.05 -50.83
CA ASP A 154 29.99 49.75 -51.34
C ASP A 154 29.09 49.06 -50.29
N GLU A 155 27.81 48.83 -50.61
CA GLU A 155 26.83 48.22 -49.69
C GLU A 155 27.21 46.80 -49.22
N SER A 156 28.24 46.19 -49.81
CA SER A 156 28.76 44.87 -49.42
C SER A 156 29.97 44.91 -48.46
N GLU A 157 30.45 46.10 -48.03
CA GLU A 157 31.53 46.22 -47.05
C GLU A 157 31.01 46.21 -45.60
N CYS A 158 30.94 45.01 -45.03
CA CYS A 158 30.36 44.81 -43.71
C CYS A 158 31.35 45.05 -42.57
N PHE A 159 30.83 45.61 -41.47
CA PHE A 159 31.56 46.06 -40.29
C PHE A 159 31.31 45.13 -39.08
N PRO A 160 32.11 45.20 -38.01
CA PRO A 160 32.02 44.27 -36.88
C PRO A 160 30.61 44.22 -36.25
N GLY A 161 30.07 43.00 -36.13
CA GLY A 161 28.71 42.71 -35.67
C GLY A 161 27.70 42.51 -36.81
N PHE A 162 28.09 42.82 -38.04
CA PHE A 162 27.28 42.63 -39.24
C PHE A 162 27.96 41.60 -40.16
N GLY A 163 27.23 41.15 -41.17
CA GLY A 163 27.77 40.27 -42.20
C GLY A 163 27.01 40.37 -43.53
N LEU A 164 27.61 39.80 -44.57
CA LEU A 164 27.01 39.73 -45.91
C LEU A 164 25.67 38.97 -45.87
N TYR A 165 24.62 39.62 -46.37
CA TYR A 165 23.26 39.09 -46.43
C TYR A 165 22.70 39.28 -47.84
N ASP A 166 22.19 38.21 -48.43
CA ASP A 166 21.56 38.22 -49.75
C ASP A 166 20.10 38.66 -49.60
N SER A 167 19.76 39.86 -50.07
CA SER A 167 18.39 40.38 -49.94
C SER A 167 17.37 39.70 -50.86
N VAL A 168 17.81 38.85 -51.79
CA VAL A 168 16.97 38.09 -52.73
C VAL A 168 16.71 36.68 -52.21
N LEU A 169 17.72 36.02 -51.64
CA LEU A 169 17.59 34.70 -51.01
C LEU A 169 17.12 34.76 -49.55
N GLN A 170 17.24 35.93 -48.91
CA GLN A 170 16.92 36.18 -47.49
C GLN A 170 17.78 35.37 -46.50
N ASP A 171 19.05 35.14 -46.84
CA ASP A 171 20.00 34.37 -46.03
C ASP A 171 21.38 35.03 -45.99
N PHE A 172 22.21 34.62 -45.03
CA PHE A 172 23.60 35.08 -44.91
C PHE A 172 24.52 34.28 -45.85
N THR A 173 25.55 34.94 -46.38
CA THR A 173 26.49 34.37 -47.37
C THR A 173 27.93 34.62 -46.95
N ASP A 174 28.84 33.73 -47.36
CA ASP A 174 30.29 33.88 -47.24
C ASP A 174 30.96 34.41 -48.53
N GLU A 175 30.27 34.35 -49.68
CA GLU A 175 30.76 34.86 -50.97
C GLU A 175 30.08 36.16 -51.44
N ARG A 176 30.83 37.04 -52.13
CA ARG A 176 30.35 38.30 -52.74
C ARG A 176 29.92 38.18 -54.23
N VAL A 177 29.75 36.98 -54.81
CA VAL A 177 29.81 36.81 -56.28
C VAL A 177 28.59 36.10 -56.91
N ASN A 178 27.61 36.87 -57.43
CA ASN A 178 27.49 37.19 -58.86
C ASN A 178 26.32 38.17 -59.14
N ALA A 179 26.29 38.77 -60.33
CA ALA A 179 25.57 40.00 -60.67
C ALA A 179 24.02 39.93 -60.79
N THR A 180 23.34 39.01 -60.10
CA THR A 180 21.85 38.97 -60.02
C THR A 180 21.30 39.35 -58.66
N ASN A 181 22.06 39.14 -57.58
CA ASN A 181 21.53 39.24 -56.22
C ASN A 181 22.09 40.49 -55.54
N LYS A 182 21.21 41.26 -54.88
CA LYS A 182 21.65 42.44 -54.12
C LYS A 182 22.14 41.99 -52.74
N ILE A 183 23.46 41.96 -52.57
CA ILE A 183 24.11 41.73 -51.28
C ILE A 183 24.11 43.04 -50.49
N VAL A 184 23.75 42.96 -49.21
CA VAL A 184 23.74 44.08 -48.26
C VAL A 184 24.28 43.61 -46.91
N CYS A 185 24.68 44.53 -46.03
CA CYS A 185 25.13 44.19 -44.68
C CYS A 185 23.96 44.17 -43.68
N GLN A 186 23.74 43.03 -43.02
CA GLN A 186 22.73 42.89 -41.96
C GLN A 186 23.39 42.45 -40.64
N ALA A 187 22.80 42.84 -39.50
CA ALA A 187 23.27 42.47 -38.18
C ALA A 187 23.21 40.94 -37.98
N CYS A 188 24.29 40.34 -37.49
CA CYS A 188 24.35 38.88 -37.31
C CYS A 188 23.29 38.41 -36.31
N PRO A 189 22.49 37.37 -36.62
CA PRO A 189 21.43 36.90 -35.73
C PRO A 189 21.99 36.25 -34.45
N PRO A 190 21.20 36.18 -33.36
CA PRO A 190 21.54 35.35 -32.20
C PRO A 190 21.92 33.92 -32.64
N GLY A 191 22.91 33.34 -31.98
CA GLY A 191 23.51 32.06 -32.36
C GLY A 191 24.64 32.16 -33.39
N THR A 192 24.88 33.35 -33.95
CA THR A 192 26.03 33.62 -34.84
C THR A 192 26.93 34.72 -34.28
N PHE A 193 28.15 34.82 -34.81
CA PHE A 193 29.09 35.90 -34.54
C PHE A 193 29.69 36.44 -35.84
N SER A 194 30.03 37.73 -35.83
CA SER A 194 30.65 38.42 -36.96
C SER A 194 32.15 38.12 -36.99
N GLN A 195 32.60 37.40 -38.01
CA GLN A 195 34.01 37.09 -38.26
C GLN A 195 34.53 37.91 -39.45
N LYS A 196 35.75 38.46 -39.34
CA LYS A 196 36.44 39.12 -40.45
C LYS A 196 36.81 38.08 -41.52
N LEU A 197 36.42 38.32 -42.77
CA LEU A 197 36.81 37.57 -43.95
C LEU A 197 37.68 38.45 -44.85
N GLU A 198 38.76 37.90 -45.41
CA GLU A 198 39.65 38.61 -46.34
C GLU A 198 39.36 38.12 -47.76
N ASP A 199 38.82 38.99 -48.61
CA ASP A 199 38.28 38.64 -49.92
C ASP A 199 39.04 39.25 -51.09
N ASN A 200 39.18 38.49 -52.17
CA ASN A 200 39.91 38.90 -53.38
C ASN A 200 39.19 40.03 -54.17
N TYR A 201 37.99 40.45 -53.75
CA TYR A 201 37.25 41.54 -54.35
C TYR A 201 37.83 42.89 -53.91
N LYS A 202 38.37 43.65 -54.88
CA LYS A 202 39.06 44.94 -54.67
C LYS A 202 40.25 44.92 -53.67
N SER A 203 40.71 43.75 -53.21
CA SER A 203 41.67 43.58 -52.12
C SER A 203 41.20 44.18 -50.77
N GLY A 204 39.90 44.13 -50.50
CA GLY A 204 39.29 44.60 -49.26
C GLY A 204 39.34 43.57 -48.13
N SER A 205 38.52 43.82 -47.10
CA SER A 205 38.12 42.79 -46.15
C SER A 205 36.72 43.08 -45.63
N THR A 206 35.91 42.03 -45.47
CA THR A 206 34.51 42.12 -45.05
C THR A 206 34.29 41.44 -43.69
N HIS A 207 33.03 41.41 -43.25
CA HIS A 207 32.57 40.55 -42.17
C HIS A 207 31.48 39.60 -42.67
N VAL A 208 31.42 38.41 -42.07
CA VAL A 208 30.42 37.35 -42.34
C VAL A 208 29.90 36.81 -41.01
N CYS A 209 28.66 36.29 -41.00
CA CYS A 209 28.02 35.79 -39.79
C CYS A 209 28.20 34.27 -39.68
N MET A 210 29.15 33.83 -38.85
CA MET A 210 29.45 32.41 -38.63
C MET A 210 28.62 31.84 -37.48
N PRO A 211 28.10 30.60 -37.57
CA PRO A 211 27.41 29.96 -36.45
C PRO A 211 28.35 29.73 -35.27
N CYS A 212 27.82 29.82 -34.05
CA CYS A 212 28.57 29.41 -32.86
C CYS A 212 28.93 27.92 -32.89
N ASP A 213 30.20 27.61 -32.61
CA ASP A 213 30.68 26.23 -32.48
C ASP A 213 30.02 25.49 -31.30
N GLN A 214 30.01 24.16 -31.38
CA GLN A 214 29.61 23.29 -30.26
C GLN A 214 30.41 23.64 -28.99
N GLY A 215 29.77 23.52 -27.83
CA GLY A 215 30.32 23.98 -26.55
C GLY A 215 30.25 25.50 -26.34
N THR A 216 29.75 26.27 -27.31
CA THR A 216 29.54 27.72 -27.18
C THR A 216 28.09 28.12 -27.50
N SER A 217 27.70 29.34 -27.12
CA SER A 217 26.41 29.93 -27.50
C SER A 217 26.46 31.46 -27.54
N GLN A 218 25.47 32.08 -28.18
CA GLN A 218 25.33 33.53 -28.20
C GLN A 218 23.87 34.00 -28.24
N ALA A 219 23.37 34.52 -27.11
CA ALA A 219 21.99 35.01 -27.00
C ALA A 219 21.75 36.38 -27.65
N SER A 220 22.79 37.18 -27.89
CA SER A 220 22.69 38.52 -28.45
C SER A 220 23.11 38.56 -29.92
N GLY A 221 22.26 39.15 -30.78
CA GLY A 221 22.66 39.48 -32.14
C GLY A 221 23.79 40.53 -32.18
N ALA A 222 24.42 40.66 -33.33
CA ALA A 222 25.58 41.52 -33.61
C ALA A 222 26.82 41.29 -32.72
N SER A 223 27.01 40.06 -32.21
CA SER A 223 28.19 39.71 -31.42
C SER A 223 29.45 39.54 -32.26
N LEU A 224 30.61 39.77 -31.64
CA LEU A 224 31.95 39.55 -32.20
C LEU A 224 32.57 38.20 -31.78
N SER A 225 31.89 37.46 -30.89
CA SER A 225 32.32 36.12 -30.42
C SER A 225 31.17 35.35 -29.78
N CYS A 226 31.31 34.02 -29.70
CA CYS A 226 30.44 33.15 -28.92
C CYS A 226 31.01 32.90 -27.53
N LYS A 227 30.14 32.72 -26.52
CA LYS A 227 30.55 32.47 -25.14
C LYS A 227 30.60 30.96 -24.89
N PRO A 228 31.66 30.41 -24.27
CA PRO A 228 31.69 28.99 -23.92
C PRO A 228 30.65 28.68 -22.83
N CYS A 229 30.03 27.50 -22.91
CA CYS A 229 29.14 27.00 -21.89
C CYS A 229 29.88 26.87 -20.55
N GLN A 230 29.23 27.28 -19.46
CA GLN A 230 29.83 27.26 -18.12
C GLN A 230 29.74 25.86 -17.50
N GLU A 231 30.37 25.66 -16.35
CA GLU A 231 30.17 24.45 -15.54
C GLU A 231 28.67 24.17 -15.32
N GLY A 232 28.27 22.90 -15.41
CA GLY A 232 26.87 22.47 -15.43
C GLY A 232 26.11 22.70 -16.74
N GLU A 233 26.71 23.32 -17.76
CA GLU A 233 26.09 23.57 -19.06
C GLU A 233 26.91 23.00 -20.24
N TYR A 234 26.24 22.64 -21.33
CA TYR A 234 26.82 22.05 -22.54
C TYR A 234 26.14 22.56 -23.82
N GLN A 235 26.75 22.34 -24.98
CA GLN A 235 26.06 22.53 -26.27
C GLN A 235 26.54 21.57 -27.37
N ASP A 236 25.63 20.74 -27.85
CA ASP A 236 25.80 19.77 -28.95
C ASP A 236 25.43 20.34 -30.33
N GLN A 237 24.82 21.51 -30.42
CA GLN A 237 24.30 22.09 -31.68
C GLN A 237 25.07 23.35 -32.09
N LEU A 238 25.44 23.40 -33.38
CA LEU A 238 25.97 24.60 -34.02
C LEU A 238 24.90 25.71 -34.06
N GLY A 239 25.33 26.96 -34.02
CA GLY A 239 24.44 28.11 -34.19
C GLY A 239 23.56 28.41 -32.98
N SER A 240 23.91 27.92 -31.79
CA SER A 240 23.00 27.95 -30.64
C SER A 240 22.96 29.29 -29.90
N THR A 241 21.75 29.71 -29.51
CA THR A 241 21.49 30.94 -28.75
C THR A 241 21.71 30.79 -27.25
N GLN A 242 21.68 29.57 -26.70
CA GLN A 242 21.81 29.30 -25.27
C GLN A 242 22.43 27.91 -25.03
N CYS A 243 23.25 27.76 -23.99
CA CYS A 243 23.71 26.45 -23.54
C CYS A 243 22.58 25.65 -22.85
N LYS A 244 22.61 24.33 -23.04
CA LYS A 244 21.72 23.37 -22.37
C LYS A 244 22.30 23.06 -20.99
N ARG A 245 21.47 22.87 -19.97
CA ARG A 245 21.93 22.39 -18.65
C ARG A 245 22.07 20.88 -18.66
N CYS A 246 23.02 20.35 -17.91
CA CYS A 246 23.14 18.91 -17.68
C CYS A 246 21.83 18.36 -17.08
N ASP A 247 21.33 17.26 -17.64
CA ASP A 247 20.14 16.56 -17.16
C ASP A 247 20.43 15.75 -15.90
N PHE A 248 19.37 15.33 -15.20
CA PHE A 248 19.45 14.45 -14.03
C PHE A 248 20.35 13.23 -14.28
N GLY A 249 21.33 13.03 -13.39
CA GLY A 249 22.30 11.93 -13.50
C GLY A 249 23.50 12.27 -14.38
N THR A 250 23.65 13.53 -14.80
CA THR A 250 24.83 14.04 -15.48
C THR A 250 25.33 15.34 -14.82
N TYR A 251 26.62 15.58 -14.90
CA TYR A 251 27.29 16.78 -14.38
C TYR A 251 28.33 17.29 -15.38
N GLN A 252 28.80 18.52 -15.22
CA GLN A 252 29.93 19.03 -16.00
C GLN A 252 30.81 20.00 -15.20
N ASP A 253 32.05 19.56 -14.96
CA ASP A 253 33.13 20.25 -14.24
C ASP A 253 34.13 20.98 -15.18
N GLU A 254 33.89 20.97 -16.50
CA GLU A 254 34.73 21.65 -17.51
C GLU A 254 33.93 22.63 -18.37
N ILE A 255 34.51 23.81 -18.60
CA ILE A 255 33.95 24.89 -19.43
C ILE A 255 34.07 24.56 -20.93
N GLY A 256 33.07 24.95 -21.73
CA GLY A 256 33.10 24.86 -23.19
C GLY A 256 32.75 23.48 -23.77
N GLN A 257 32.04 22.65 -23.01
CA GLN A 257 31.86 21.24 -23.33
C GLN A 257 30.63 20.93 -24.20
N VAL A 258 30.74 19.89 -25.04
CA VAL A 258 29.70 19.48 -26.00
C VAL A 258 28.71 18.45 -25.46
N VAL A 259 29.00 17.87 -24.29
CA VAL A 259 28.21 16.82 -23.62
C VAL A 259 28.49 16.86 -22.11
N CYS A 260 27.55 16.40 -21.28
CA CYS A 260 27.77 16.24 -19.83
C CYS A 260 28.32 14.85 -19.48
N LYS A 261 29.11 14.77 -18.42
CA LYS A 261 29.66 13.52 -17.88
C LYS A 261 28.57 12.80 -17.08
N ALA A 262 28.43 11.49 -17.28
CA ALA A 262 27.44 10.70 -16.54
C ALA A 262 27.90 10.42 -15.11
N CYS A 263 26.96 10.43 -14.16
CA CYS A 263 27.19 9.92 -12.82
C CYS A 263 27.52 8.41 -12.83
N PRO A 264 28.26 7.89 -11.82
CA PRO A 264 28.47 6.46 -11.64
C PRO A 264 27.17 5.66 -11.56
N SER A 265 27.19 4.41 -12.03
CA SER A 265 26.01 3.53 -12.08
C SER A 265 25.28 3.47 -10.73
N THR A 266 23.95 3.49 -10.76
CA THR A 266 23.01 3.59 -9.60
C THR A 266 22.94 4.94 -8.88
N THR A 267 23.84 5.90 -9.17
CA THR A 267 23.74 7.28 -8.65
C THR A 267 23.02 8.23 -9.61
N ASN A 268 22.52 9.34 -9.08
CA ASN A 268 21.77 10.40 -9.77
C ASN A 268 22.10 11.77 -9.12
N THR A 269 21.84 12.88 -9.81
CA THR A 269 22.06 14.24 -9.30
C THR A 269 20.84 14.84 -8.62
N LEU A 270 21.04 15.89 -7.82
CA LEU A 270 19.97 16.65 -7.14
C LEU A 270 19.07 17.43 -8.11
N GLY A 271 19.60 17.85 -9.26
CA GLY A 271 18.91 18.76 -10.18
C GLY A 271 19.67 18.98 -11.50
N PHE A 272 19.09 19.81 -12.36
CA PHE A 272 19.72 20.22 -13.62
C PHE A 272 20.96 21.08 -13.37
N GLY A 273 22.01 20.86 -14.16
CA GLY A 273 23.23 21.66 -14.16
C GLY A 273 24.15 21.44 -12.95
N SER A 274 24.26 20.19 -12.49
CA SER A 274 25.29 19.81 -11.52
C SER A 274 26.69 20.06 -12.06
N VAL A 275 27.58 20.58 -11.21
CA VAL A 275 28.92 21.04 -11.59
C VAL A 275 30.01 20.04 -11.20
N ALA A 276 29.74 19.15 -10.24
CA ALA A 276 30.76 18.24 -9.72
C ALA A 276 30.27 16.80 -9.58
N LYS A 277 31.20 15.84 -9.67
CA LYS A 277 30.94 14.41 -9.42
C LYS A 277 30.41 14.15 -8.00
N THR A 278 30.70 15.04 -7.05
CA THR A 278 30.17 15.01 -5.67
C THR A 278 28.68 15.33 -5.58
N ASP A 279 28.08 15.85 -6.64
CA ASP A 279 26.64 16.16 -6.70
C ASP A 279 25.81 14.92 -7.07
N CYS A 280 26.48 13.84 -7.50
CA CYS A 280 25.91 12.50 -7.65
C CYS A 280 25.74 11.85 -6.26
N GLY A 281 24.66 11.10 -6.07
CA GLY A 281 24.48 10.18 -4.93
C GLY A 281 23.40 9.15 -5.23
N CYS A 282 23.16 8.19 -4.34
CA CYS A 282 22.29 7.04 -4.64
C CYS A 282 20.88 7.45 -5.11
N SER A 283 20.40 6.80 -6.17
CA SER A 283 19.08 7.05 -6.74
C SER A 283 17.94 6.67 -5.78
N ALA A 284 16.74 7.22 -5.98
CA ALA A 284 15.60 6.97 -5.11
C ALA A 284 15.27 5.46 -5.05
N GLY A 285 15.10 4.92 -3.84
CA GLY A 285 15.00 3.48 -3.59
C GLY A 285 16.33 2.81 -3.19
N TYR A 286 17.47 3.49 -3.27
CA TYR A 286 18.76 3.02 -2.78
C TYR A 286 19.26 3.87 -1.61
N ILE A 287 20.17 3.32 -0.81
CA ILE A 287 20.88 4.02 0.27
C ILE A 287 22.39 3.75 0.18
N ASP A 288 23.18 4.80 0.35
CA ASP A 288 24.64 4.73 0.43
C ASP A 288 25.04 4.15 1.79
N ILE A 289 25.72 2.99 1.81
CA ILE A 289 26.13 2.32 3.05
C ILE A 289 27.58 2.57 3.46
N ASP A 290 28.43 3.02 2.53
CA ASP A 290 29.77 3.50 2.84
C ASP A 290 29.75 5.02 3.12
N GLU A 291 30.76 5.49 3.85
CA GLU A 291 30.91 6.92 4.20
C GLU A 291 32.11 7.56 3.45
N THR A 292 32.54 6.96 2.33
CA THR A 292 33.66 7.42 1.47
C THR A 292 33.21 8.10 0.16
N VAL A 293 34.16 8.40 -0.73
CA VAL A 293 33.94 9.01 -2.05
C VAL A 293 33.50 7.97 -3.10
N GLN A 294 33.42 6.68 -2.73
CA GLN A 294 32.98 5.60 -3.60
C GLN A 294 31.65 5.03 -3.09
N PHE A 295 30.55 5.52 -3.67
CA PHE A 295 29.19 5.15 -3.31
C PHE A 295 28.96 3.63 -3.35
N ASP A 296 28.38 3.09 -2.28
CA ASP A 296 27.91 1.69 -2.22
C ASP A 296 26.39 1.70 -2.03
N CYS A 297 25.68 1.84 -3.15
CA CYS A 297 24.24 2.03 -3.20
C CYS A 297 23.49 0.69 -3.09
N VAL A 298 23.05 0.34 -1.88
CA VAL A 298 22.26 -0.86 -1.61
C VAL A 298 20.76 -0.57 -1.76
N GLU A 299 20.01 -1.49 -2.35
CA GLU A 299 18.55 -1.37 -2.50
C GLU A 299 17.85 -1.35 -1.14
N CYS A 300 16.97 -0.37 -0.92
CA CYS A 300 16.17 -0.25 0.29
C CYS A 300 14.98 -1.20 0.29
N GLY A 301 15.17 -2.36 0.92
CA GLY A 301 14.14 -3.38 1.10
C GLY A 301 12.88 -2.91 1.85
N GLU A 302 11.89 -3.81 1.91
CA GLU A 302 10.59 -3.51 2.50
C GLU A 302 10.70 -2.94 3.93
N GLY A 303 9.96 -1.86 4.19
CA GLY A 303 9.94 -1.19 5.49
C GLY A 303 10.88 0.01 5.64
N LEU A 304 11.78 0.27 4.69
CA LEU A 304 12.50 1.55 4.57
C LEU A 304 11.84 2.48 3.54
N THR A 305 11.97 3.79 3.75
CA THR A 305 11.74 4.85 2.77
C THR A 305 13.08 5.53 2.49
N CYS A 306 13.60 5.40 1.27
CA CYS A 306 14.84 6.01 0.83
C CYS A 306 14.57 6.95 -0.35
N PRO A 307 14.46 8.27 -0.13
CA PRO A 307 14.49 9.26 -1.22
C PRO A 307 15.85 9.23 -1.95
N ALA A 308 15.98 9.98 -3.05
CA ALA A 308 17.28 10.18 -3.69
C ALA A 308 18.29 10.81 -2.71
N LEU A 309 19.58 10.52 -2.90
CA LEU A 309 20.70 10.95 -2.07
C LEU A 309 20.65 10.43 -0.61
N SER A 310 19.89 9.35 -0.34
CA SER A 310 19.85 8.74 0.99
C SER A 310 21.21 8.19 1.41
N GLN A 311 21.69 8.58 2.60
CA GLN A 311 22.91 8.05 3.21
C GLN A 311 22.65 7.40 4.58
N LEU A 312 23.44 6.37 4.92
CA LEU A 312 23.32 5.63 6.18
C LEU A 312 23.41 6.52 7.43
N LYS A 313 24.24 7.57 7.38
CA LYS A 313 24.40 8.56 8.44
C LYS A 313 23.10 9.32 8.73
N ASP A 314 22.33 9.64 7.69
CA ASP A 314 21.08 10.40 7.78
C ASP A 314 19.93 9.54 8.30
N LEU A 315 19.95 8.23 8.00
CA LEU A 315 19.03 7.25 8.57
C LEU A 315 19.30 7.08 10.09
N LYS A 316 20.57 7.00 10.51
CA LYS A 316 20.96 6.96 11.93
C LYS A 316 20.56 8.25 12.66
N ARG A 317 20.78 9.42 12.04
CA ARG A 317 20.49 10.76 12.60
C ARG A 317 19.00 11.12 12.60
N GLY A 318 18.23 10.63 11.64
CA GLY A 318 16.83 11.02 11.42
C GLY A 318 16.65 12.36 10.70
N ALA A 319 17.71 12.91 10.11
CA ALA A 319 17.71 14.15 9.34
C ALA A 319 18.85 14.11 8.30
N SER A 320 18.62 14.73 7.14
CA SER A 320 19.62 14.98 6.10
C SER A 320 19.92 16.47 5.99
N ASP A 321 21.18 16.82 5.71
CA ASP A 321 21.63 18.22 5.55
C ASP A 321 21.03 18.89 4.30
N VAL A 322 20.58 18.10 3.31
CA VAL A 322 19.92 18.58 2.07
C VAL A 322 18.42 18.90 2.31
N GLY A 323 17.85 18.47 3.45
CA GLY A 323 16.47 18.76 3.84
C GLY A 323 15.62 17.53 4.17
N GLU A 324 14.42 17.75 4.72
CA GLU A 324 13.58 16.66 5.22
C GLU A 324 13.10 15.71 4.09
N GLN A 325 12.84 16.21 2.89
CA GLN A 325 12.44 15.35 1.75
C GLN A 325 13.54 14.37 1.29
N PHE A 326 14.80 14.59 1.66
CA PHE A 326 15.94 13.71 1.37
C PHE A 326 16.34 12.83 2.57
N THR A 327 15.60 12.90 3.68
CA THR A 327 15.89 12.12 4.88
C THR A 327 15.34 10.69 4.78
N PRO A 328 16.18 9.63 4.73
CA PRO A 328 15.70 8.25 4.81
C PRO A 328 15.09 7.94 6.19
N LYS A 329 13.96 7.23 6.20
CA LYS A 329 13.16 6.95 7.41
C LYS A 329 12.56 5.54 7.37
N ILE A 330 12.46 4.88 8.53
CA ILE A 330 11.75 3.60 8.68
C ILE A 330 10.24 3.84 8.58
N LYS A 331 9.54 3.01 7.79
CA LYS A 331 8.08 3.05 7.62
C LYS A 331 7.37 2.60 8.90
N LYS A 332 6.23 3.22 9.21
CA LYS A 332 5.37 2.83 10.34
C LYS A 332 4.98 1.34 10.23
N GLY A 333 5.06 0.62 11.35
CA GLY A 333 4.89 -0.85 11.40
C GLY A 333 6.16 -1.66 11.16
N TYR A 334 7.31 -1.00 10.95
CA TYR A 334 8.62 -1.63 10.85
C TYR A 334 9.58 -1.08 11.91
N PHE A 335 10.59 -1.87 12.25
CA PHE A 335 11.63 -1.56 13.23
C PHE A 335 13.01 -1.92 12.68
N SER A 336 14.06 -1.23 13.14
CA SER A 336 15.45 -1.57 12.87
C SER A 336 16.33 -1.11 14.04
N THR A 337 17.50 -1.73 14.19
CA THR A 337 18.43 -1.43 15.30
C THR A 337 19.40 -0.32 14.94
N GLN A 338 19.95 0.40 15.94
CA GLN A 338 20.97 1.42 15.68
C GLN A 338 22.32 0.84 15.22
N THR A 339 22.61 -0.42 15.57
CA THR A 339 23.80 -1.15 15.12
C THR A 339 23.68 -1.53 13.64
N ASN A 340 22.56 -2.16 13.25
CA ASN A 340 22.31 -2.62 11.88
C ASN A 340 21.03 -1.95 11.33
N PRO A 341 21.07 -0.65 10.97
CA PRO A 341 19.87 0.12 10.59
C PRO A 341 19.24 -0.30 9.25
N THR A 342 19.96 -1.06 8.42
CA THR A 342 19.46 -1.73 7.21
C THR A 342 18.74 -3.05 7.47
N SER A 343 18.88 -3.66 8.66
CA SER A 343 18.23 -4.93 9.02
C SER A 343 16.80 -4.68 9.52
N VAL A 344 15.87 -4.55 8.59
CA VAL A 344 14.47 -4.22 8.89
C VAL A 344 13.66 -5.44 9.34
N PHE A 345 12.97 -5.27 10.46
CA PHE A 345 12.00 -6.20 11.04
C PHE A 345 10.57 -5.68 10.85
N ARG A 346 9.61 -6.58 10.64
CA ARG A 346 8.17 -6.27 10.61
C ARG A 346 7.60 -6.39 12.03
N CYS A 347 6.75 -5.46 12.45
CA CYS A 347 6.15 -5.48 13.78
C CYS A 347 4.72 -6.05 13.76
N GLY A 348 4.30 -6.67 14.87
CA GLY A 348 2.96 -7.28 14.99
C GLY A 348 1.79 -6.29 14.88
N SER A 349 2.03 -4.99 15.05
CA SER A 349 1.08 -3.94 14.69
C SER A 349 1.79 -2.64 14.27
N ALA A 350 1.10 -1.82 13.49
CA ALA A 350 1.53 -0.47 13.14
C ALA A 350 1.44 0.55 14.31
N SER A 351 1.01 0.14 15.50
CA SER A 351 0.99 0.98 16.72
C SER A 351 2.19 0.74 17.64
N LEU A 352 2.78 -0.46 17.62
CA LEU A 352 3.99 -0.77 18.41
C LEU A 352 5.24 -0.09 17.85
N CYS A 353 5.31 0.04 16.53
CA CYS A 353 6.46 0.61 15.80
C CYS A 353 6.03 1.86 15.03
N PRO A 354 6.32 3.08 15.54
CA PRO A 354 5.88 4.32 14.92
C PRO A 354 6.58 4.62 13.57
N GLY A 355 7.74 3.99 13.31
CA GLY A 355 8.65 4.36 12.24
C GLY A 355 9.59 5.48 12.67
N GLY A 356 10.26 6.12 11.70
CA GLY A 356 11.26 7.17 11.96
C GLY A 356 12.69 6.63 12.05
N THR A 357 13.40 6.93 13.14
CA THR A 357 14.80 6.54 13.34
C THR A 357 14.97 5.11 13.89
N PRO A 358 16.10 4.45 13.60
CA PRO A 358 16.46 3.16 14.20
C PRO A 358 16.45 3.20 15.74
N GLY A 359 15.93 2.13 16.36
CA GLY A 359 15.72 2.03 17.80
C GLY A 359 14.41 2.64 18.33
N SER A 360 13.57 3.25 17.48
CA SER A 360 12.31 3.88 17.91
C SER A 360 11.17 2.87 18.13
N CYS A 361 10.74 2.72 19.38
CA CYS A 361 9.59 1.91 19.80
C CYS A 361 8.51 2.75 20.52
N ALA A 362 7.24 2.36 20.40
CA ALA A 362 6.15 3.04 21.10
C ALA A 362 6.12 2.70 22.61
N GLY A 363 5.61 3.63 23.43
CA GLY A 363 5.19 3.37 24.81
C GLY A 363 6.25 2.86 25.80
N GLY A 364 7.54 3.00 25.48
CA GLY A 364 8.64 2.49 26.32
C GLY A 364 8.96 1.01 26.13
N LEU A 365 8.49 0.41 25.03
CA LEU A 365 8.92 -0.92 24.58
C LEU A 365 10.39 -0.91 24.14
N LEU A 366 11.01 -2.09 24.19
CA LEU A 366 12.41 -2.37 23.92
C LEU A 366 12.54 -3.70 23.16
N ASP A 367 13.78 -4.01 22.78
CA ASP A 367 14.20 -5.21 22.08
C ASP A 367 13.64 -5.35 20.64
N THR A 368 14.14 -6.31 19.85
CA THR A 368 13.64 -6.57 18.49
C THR A 368 12.34 -7.40 18.51
N PRO A 369 11.29 -7.08 17.72
CA PRO A 369 10.92 -5.79 17.14
C PRO A 369 9.86 -5.08 18.01
N CYS A 370 10.31 -4.30 19.00
CA CYS A 370 9.48 -3.59 19.99
C CYS A 370 8.49 -4.49 20.74
N SER A 371 8.99 -5.55 21.38
CA SER A 371 8.18 -6.62 21.97
C SER A 371 8.20 -6.66 23.51
N LYS A 372 9.26 -6.16 24.17
CA LYS A 372 9.48 -6.33 25.61
C LYS A 372 9.38 -5.00 26.35
N CYS A 373 8.80 -5.01 27.55
CA CYS A 373 8.93 -3.88 28.49
C CYS A 373 10.21 -4.03 29.31
N ARG A 374 10.73 -2.90 29.86
CA ARG A 374 11.77 -2.93 30.89
C ARG A 374 11.33 -3.77 32.09
N GLU A 375 12.28 -4.36 32.80
CA GLU A 375 12.04 -5.15 34.02
C GLU A 375 11.12 -4.42 35.03
N GLY A 376 10.25 -5.18 35.69
CA GLY A 376 9.23 -4.65 36.61
C GLY A 376 7.99 -4.04 35.94
N LYS A 377 7.96 -3.90 34.60
CA LYS A 377 6.84 -3.32 33.85
C LYS A 377 6.14 -4.31 32.90
N THR A 378 4.87 -4.04 32.61
CA THR A 378 4.02 -4.79 31.68
C THR A 378 3.34 -3.85 30.69
N TRP A 379 3.13 -4.32 29.45
CA TRP A 379 2.40 -3.59 28.43
C TRP A 379 0.90 -3.54 28.76
N THR A 380 0.25 -2.39 28.56
CA THR A 380 -1.21 -2.23 28.69
C THR A 380 -1.93 -1.84 27.38
N GLY A 381 -1.23 -1.92 26.24
CA GLY A 381 -1.75 -1.58 24.91
C GLY A 381 -1.25 -0.24 24.36
N SER A 382 -0.73 0.63 25.22
CA SER A 382 -0.18 1.95 24.85
C SER A 382 1.09 2.35 25.60
N LEU A 383 1.34 1.80 26.80
CA LEU A 383 2.48 2.13 27.65
C LEU A 383 2.95 0.89 28.44
N CYS A 384 4.23 0.88 28.83
CA CYS A 384 4.77 -0.04 29.84
C CYS A 384 4.52 0.50 31.28
N GLU A 385 3.48 0.00 31.94
CA GLU A 385 3.12 0.31 33.33
C GLU A 385 3.83 -0.59 34.34
N ASP A 386 4.05 -0.11 35.57
CA ASP A 386 4.65 -0.90 36.65
C ASP A 386 3.71 -1.98 37.20
N CYS A 387 4.28 -3.13 37.57
CA CYS A 387 3.57 -4.32 38.00
C CYS A 387 2.93 -4.20 39.41
N GLY A 388 1.76 -3.55 39.49
CA GLY A 388 1.00 -3.43 40.73
C GLY A 388 0.50 -4.77 41.30
N GLY A 389 0.80 -5.03 42.58
CA GLY A 389 0.54 -6.31 43.26
C GLY A 389 -0.91 -6.81 43.28
N TRP A 390 -1.90 -5.94 43.04
CA TRP A 390 -3.29 -6.36 42.87
C TRP A 390 -3.49 -7.28 41.65
N ARG A 391 -2.72 -7.09 40.56
CA ARG A 391 -2.73 -7.99 39.39
C ARG A 391 -2.20 -9.38 39.75
N GLN A 392 -1.18 -9.46 40.60
CA GLN A 392 -0.63 -10.72 41.10
C GLN A 392 -1.65 -11.45 42.01
N ALA A 393 -2.34 -10.72 42.90
CA ALA A 393 -3.39 -11.27 43.75
C ALA A 393 -4.58 -11.82 42.95
N LEU A 394 -5.03 -11.11 41.90
CA LEU A 394 -6.05 -11.62 40.97
C LEU A 394 -5.64 -12.91 40.27
N TRP A 395 -4.37 -13.05 39.89
CA TRP A 395 -3.86 -14.29 39.30
C TRP A 395 -3.95 -15.50 40.25
N VAL A 396 -3.54 -15.33 41.50
CA VAL A 396 -3.66 -16.39 42.52
C VAL A 396 -5.13 -16.73 42.78
N LEU A 397 -6.00 -15.73 42.90
CA LEU A 397 -7.45 -15.93 43.08
C LEU A 397 -8.10 -16.64 41.88
N SER A 398 -7.72 -16.29 40.65
CA SER A 398 -8.18 -16.94 39.42
C SER A 398 -7.78 -18.42 39.38
N LEU A 399 -6.51 -18.71 39.68
CA LEU A 399 -5.96 -20.07 39.65
C LEU A 399 -6.61 -20.97 40.74
N CYS A 400 -6.82 -20.43 41.95
CA CYS A 400 -7.63 -21.08 42.98
C CYS A 400 -9.10 -21.28 42.56
N SER A 401 -9.70 -20.31 41.88
CA SER A 401 -11.07 -20.38 41.38
C SER A 401 -11.24 -21.49 40.32
N ILE A 402 -10.27 -21.67 39.41
CA ILE A 402 -10.25 -22.77 38.44
C ILE A 402 -10.26 -24.13 39.15
N PHE A 403 -9.39 -24.34 40.14
CA PHE A 403 -9.35 -25.60 40.89
C PHE A 403 -10.61 -25.88 41.70
N ALA A 404 -11.22 -24.84 42.28
CA ALA A 404 -12.53 -24.93 42.96
C ALA A 404 -13.67 -25.22 41.97
N PHE A 405 -13.64 -24.62 40.77
CA PHE A 405 -14.62 -24.85 39.70
C PHE A 405 -14.55 -26.28 39.16
N LEU A 406 -13.36 -26.87 39.02
CA LEU A 406 -13.21 -28.29 38.63
C LEU A 406 -13.86 -29.24 39.65
N ILE A 407 -13.74 -28.94 40.95
CA ILE A 407 -14.42 -29.67 42.03
C ILE A 407 -15.95 -29.48 41.95
N LEU A 408 -16.42 -28.25 41.74
CA LEU A 408 -17.84 -27.93 41.56
C LEU A 408 -18.43 -28.64 40.33
N ALA A 409 -17.71 -28.66 39.20
CA ALA A 409 -18.12 -29.30 37.96
C ALA A 409 -18.33 -30.83 38.14
N TYR A 410 -17.48 -31.50 38.93
CA TYR A 410 -17.71 -32.90 39.31
C TYR A 410 -19.06 -33.08 40.03
N TYR A 411 -19.38 -32.24 41.03
CA TYR A 411 -20.64 -32.36 41.76
C TYR A 411 -21.86 -31.98 40.91
N LEU A 412 -21.77 -30.96 40.05
CA LEU A 412 -22.82 -30.59 39.10
C LEU A 412 -23.11 -31.74 38.12
N SER A 413 -22.08 -32.34 37.53
CA SER A 413 -22.19 -33.50 36.63
C SER A 413 -22.69 -34.77 37.34
N THR A 414 -22.66 -34.81 38.68
CA THR A 414 -23.11 -35.93 39.53
C THR A 414 -24.59 -35.84 39.93
N SER A 415 -25.27 -34.74 39.63
CA SER A 415 -26.70 -34.56 39.93
C SER A 415 -27.58 -35.65 39.28
N LYS A 416 -28.52 -36.21 40.05
CA LYS A 416 -29.41 -37.29 39.58
C LYS A 416 -30.34 -36.76 38.47
N VAL A 417 -30.30 -37.42 37.32
CA VAL A 417 -31.14 -37.08 36.17
C VAL A 417 -32.58 -37.56 36.42
N THR A 418 -33.52 -36.63 36.54
CA THR A 418 -34.93 -36.95 36.32
C THR A 418 -35.25 -36.87 34.83
N SER A 419 -36.27 -37.59 34.38
CA SER A 419 -36.74 -37.58 32.99
C SER A 419 -37.31 -36.23 32.50
N LYS A 420 -37.29 -35.19 33.35
CA LYS A 420 -37.72 -33.81 33.07
C LYS A 420 -36.58 -32.79 33.17
N ALA A 421 -35.32 -33.25 33.18
CA ALA A 421 -34.15 -32.39 33.32
C ALA A 421 -33.83 -31.54 32.06
N THR A 422 -34.79 -31.36 31.14
CA THR A 422 -34.70 -30.57 29.90
C THR A 422 -34.00 -29.23 30.11
N VAL A 423 -34.34 -28.52 31.19
CA VAL A 423 -33.77 -27.19 31.49
C VAL A 423 -32.33 -27.26 31.99
N LEU A 424 -31.93 -28.27 32.78
CA LEU A 424 -30.53 -28.44 33.20
C LEU A 424 -29.62 -28.81 32.01
N PHE A 425 -30.17 -29.49 31.00
CA PHE A 425 -29.48 -29.74 29.74
C PHE A 425 -29.44 -28.49 28.86
N ALA A 426 -30.54 -27.72 28.82
CA ALA A 426 -30.57 -26.44 28.12
C ALA A 426 -29.53 -25.45 28.68
N THR A 427 -29.38 -25.33 30.01
CA THR A 427 -28.38 -24.43 30.61
C THR A 427 -26.96 -24.89 30.38
N THR A 428 -26.65 -26.17 30.61
CA THR A 428 -25.29 -26.69 30.44
C THR A 428 -24.85 -26.72 28.97
N ALA A 429 -25.78 -26.97 28.03
CA ALA A 429 -25.52 -26.82 26.61
C ALA A 429 -25.36 -25.34 26.20
N SER A 430 -26.27 -24.46 26.63
CA SER A 430 -26.21 -23.01 26.35
C SER A 430 -24.90 -22.38 26.84
N PHE A 431 -24.47 -22.68 28.07
CA PHE A 431 -23.19 -22.22 28.60
C PHE A 431 -21.99 -22.79 27.82
N GLY A 432 -22.04 -24.07 27.43
CA GLY A 432 -21.00 -24.67 26.59
C GLY A 432 -20.90 -24.05 25.20
N MET A 433 -22.03 -23.71 24.57
CA MET A 433 -22.09 -23.00 23.29
C MET A 433 -21.62 -21.55 23.43
N LEU A 434 -21.96 -20.87 24.53
CA LEU A 434 -21.48 -19.52 24.84
C LEU A 434 -19.94 -19.47 24.87
N VAL A 435 -19.31 -20.33 25.68
CA VAL A 435 -17.84 -20.40 25.78
C VAL A 435 -17.22 -20.76 24.42
N MET A 436 -17.76 -21.76 23.72
CA MET A 436 -17.29 -22.15 22.39
C MET A 436 -17.42 -21.00 21.36
N SER A 437 -18.50 -20.22 21.40
CA SER A 437 -18.72 -19.08 20.50
C SER A 437 -17.68 -17.98 20.71
N MET A 438 -17.39 -17.65 21.97
CA MET A 438 -16.36 -16.68 22.33
C MET A 438 -14.94 -17.20 22.00
N GLN A 439 -14.68 -18.49 22.19
CA GLN A 439 -13.41 -19.11 21.75
C GLN A 439 -13.23 -19.03 20.23
N ASN A 440 -14.27 -19.32 19.43
CA ASN A 440 -14.22 -19.15 17.97
C ASN A 440 -13.91 -17.70 17.57
N MET A 441 -14.53 -16.72 18.26
CA MET A 441 -14.23 -15.30 18.06
C MET A 441 -12.77 -14.96 18.39
N GLY A 442 -12.24 -15.50 19.51
CA GLY A 442 -10.85 -15.31 19.91
C GLY A 442 -9.84 -15.90 18.90
N LEU A 443 -10.16 -17.05 18.30
CA LEU A 443 -9.34 -17.70 17.26
C LEU A 443 -9.30 -16.87 15.97
N ILE A 444 -10.43 -16.30 15.56
CA ILE A 444 -10.50 -15.39 14.40
C ILE A 444 -9.67 -14.12 14.64
N GLY A 445 -9.63 -13.64 15.89
CA GLY A 445 -8.72 -12.58 16.33
C GLY A 445 -7.23 -12.93 16.32
N MET A 446 -6.84 -14.19 16.04
CA MET A 446 -5.43 -14.60 15.85
C MET A 446 -5.00 -14.61 14.37
N MET A 447 -5.93 -14.42 13.42
CA MET A 447 -5.60 -14.30 12.00
C MET A 447 -4.77 -13.04 11.74
N THR A 448 -3.82 -13.08 10.80
CA THR A 448 -2.90 -11.96 10.51
C THR A 448 -3.53 -10.82 9.68
N VAL A 449 -4.84 -10.62 9.83
CA VAL A 449 -5.65 -9.55 9.22
C VAL A 449 -5.57 -8.29 10.08
N GLN A 450 -5.45 -7.11 9.47
CA GLN A 450 -5.47 -5.83 10.19
C GLN A 450 -6.91 -5.44 10.56
N TRP A 451 -7.39 -5.93 11.69
CA TRP A 451 -8.71 -5.61 12.22
C TRP A 451 -8.83 -4.14 12.65
N PRO A 452 -9.98 -3.48 12.42
CA PRO A 452 -10.21 -2.11 12.91
C PRO A 452 -10.24 -2.08 14.45
N PRO A 453 -9.81 -0.96 15.08
CA PRO A 453 -9.52 -0.92 16.52
C PRO A 453 -10.72 -1.28 17.42
N ASN A 454 -11.93 -0.90 17.02
CA ASN A 454 -13.17 -1.23 17.74
C ASN A 454 -13.41 -2.76 17.84
N LEU A 455 -12.94 -3.53 16.86
CA LEU A 455 -13.02 -5.00 16.88
C LEU A 455 -11.80 -5.61 17.59
N GLN A 456 -10.61 -5.03 17.44
CA GLN A 456 -9.39 -5.50 18.09
C GLN A 456 -9.52 -5.58 19.62
N GLY A 457 -10.08 -4.54 20.26
CA GLY A 457 -10.35 -4.57 21.71
C GLY A 457 -11.32 -5.67 22.13
N LEU A 458 -12.22 -6.09 21.24
CA LEU A 458 -13.22 -7.12 21.51
C LEU A 458 -12.67 -8.53 21.28
N PHE A 459 -11.83 -8.73 20.26
CA PHE A 459 -11.07 -9.96 20.07
C PHE A 459 -10.18 -10.26 21.28
N SER A 460 -9.52 -9.24 21.85
CA SER A 460 -8.74 -9.37 23.09
C SER A 460 -9.57 -9.90 24.26
N VAL A 461 -10.82 -9.43 24.44
CA VAL A 461 -11.74 -9.95 25.47
C VAL A 461 -12.18 -11.39 25.17
N CYS A 462 -12.31 -11.78 23.90
CA CYS A 462 -12.62 -13.15 23.51
C CYS A 462 -11.43 -14.11 23.71
N GLN A 463 -10.20 -13.63 23.51
CA GLN A 463 -8.96 -14.39 23.71
C GLN A 463 -8.70 -14.74 25.19
N PHE A 464 -9.33 -14.07 26.15
CA PHE A 464 -9.36 -14.54 27.55
C PHE A 464 -9.92 -15.96 27.70
N LEU A 465 -10.92 -16.36 26.91
CA LEU A 465 -11.48 -17.72 26.93
C LEU A 465 -10.66 -18.74 26.11
N LEU A 466 -9.63 -18.25 25.40
CA LEU A 466 -8.46 -19.03 24.98
C LEU A 466 -7.36 -19.05 26.07
N LEU A 467 -7.72 -18.75 27.33
CA LEU A 467 -6.85 -18.78 28.51
C LEU A 467 -5.49 -18.08 28.28
N ASP A 468 -5.50 -16.99 27.50
CA ASP A 468 -4.26 -16.28 27.24
C ASP A 468 -3.80 -15.55 28.51
N ILE A 469 -2.84 -16.17 29.20
CA ILE A 469 -2.35 -15.74 30.50
C ILE A 469 -1.66 -14.35 30.39
N ASP A 470 -1.13 -14.02 29.21
CA ASP A 470 -0.41 -12.77 29.00
C ASP A 470 -1.33 -11.53 29.12
N SER A 471 -2.61 -11.65 28.73
CA SER A 471 -3.58 -10.55 28.67
C SER A 471 -3.95 -9.93 30.03
N PHE A 472 -3.64 -10.58 31.16
CA PHE A 472 -3.85 -10.04 32.51
C PHE A 472 -2.53 -9.73 33.22
N GLY A 473 -1.46 -9.46 32.46
CA GLY A 473 -0.16 -9.05 33.00
C GLY A 473 0.58 -10.15 33.75
N PHE A 474 0.46 -11.41 33.32
CA PHE A 474 1.19 -12.54 33.93
C PHE A 474 2.72 -12.46 33.80
N GLY A 475 3.24 -11.62 32.89
CA GLY A 475 4.65 -11.21 32.90
C GLY A 475 5.10 -10.59 34.23
N CYS A 476 4.17 -10.00 35.00
CA CYS A 476 4.41 -9.53 36.38
C CYS A 476 4.54 -10.66 37.43
N VAL A 477 4.39 -11.93 37.04
CA VAL A 477 4.49 -13.11 37.92
C VAL A 477 5.55 -14.09 37.40
N ALA A 478 5.54 -14.38 36.11
CA ALA A 478 6.47 -15.31 35.45
C ALA A 478 7.77 -14.66 34.96
N GLY A 479 7.91 -13.33 35.09
CA GLY A 479 9.05 -12.56 34.58
C GLY A 479 8.96 -12.28 33.08
N GLN A 480 9.99 -11.64 32.52
CA GLN A 480 10.02 -11.25 31.11
C GLN A 480 10.38 -12.41 30.15
N PHE A 481 10.70 -13.60 30.65
CA PHE A 481 11.18 -14.72 29.83
C PHE A 481 10.03 -15.46 29.12
N GLU A 482 9.87 -15.18 27.82
CA GLU A 482 8.76 -15.66 26.98
C GLU A 482 8.60 -17.20 26.97
N PRO A 483 9.66 -18.03 26.92
CA PRO A 483 9.54 -19.49 26.99
C PRO A 483 8.89 -20.04 28.27
N ILE A 484 9.10 -19.40 29.43
CA ILE A 484 8.49 -19.83 30.70
C ILE A 484 7.00 -19.45 30.73
N ARG A 485 6.64 -18.27 30.21
CA ARG A 485 5.23 -17.86 30.06
C ARG A 485 4.47 -18.83 29.17
N TYR A 486 5.07 -19.23 28.04
CA TYR A 486 4.50 -20.25 27.14
C TYR A 486 4.33 -21.62 27.82
N LEU A 487 5.36 -22.11 28.53
CA LEU A 487 5.30 -23.38 29.27
C LEU A 487 4.15 -23.41 30.29
N LEU A 488 4.01 -22.34 31.08
CA LEU A 488 2.95 -22.22 32.08
C LEU A 488 1.57 -22.15 31.42
N GLY A 489 1.47 -21.56 30.22
CA GLY A 489 0.34 -21.67 29.30
C GLY A 489 -0.04 -23.11 28.97
N ALA A 490 0.90 -23.87 28.39
CA ALA A 490 0.68 -25.25 27.99
C ALA A 490 0.32 -26.18 29.18
N MET A 491 0.90 -25.93 30.35
CA MET A 491 0.76 -26.79 31.54
C MET A 491 -0.60 -26.71 32.26
N ILE A 492 -1.47 -25.72 31.96
CA ILE A 492 -2.82 -25.63 32.57
C ILE A 492 -3.61 -26.94 32.37
N PHE A 493 -3.56 -27.57 31.20
CA PHE A 493 -4.37 -28.75 30.88
C PHE A 493 -3.81 -30.03 31.53
N PRO A 494 -2.49 -30.35 31.45
CA PRO A 494 -1.88 -31.40 32.27
C PRO A 494 -2.17 -31.23 33.77
N VAL A 495 -2.01 -30.03 34.32
CA VAL A 495 -2.20 -29.76 35.75
C VAL A 495 -3.67 -29.87 36.15
N GLY A 496 -4.62 -29.42 35.34
CA GLY A 496 -6.06 -29.59 35.60
C GLY A 496 -6.51 -31.05 35.61
N VAL A 497 -5.95 -31.90 34.73
CA VAL A 497 -6.19 -33.35 34.75
C VAL A 497 -5.53 -33.99 35.98
N ALA A 498 -4.27 -33.63 36.29
CA ALA A 498 -3.57 -34.14 37.47
C ALA A 498 -4.30 -33.75 38.78
N TRP A 499 -4.84 -32.54 38.87
CA TRP A 499 -5.66 -32.07 39.99
C TRP A 499 -6.93 -32.90 40.19
N LEU A 500 -7.66 -33.21 39.12
CA LEU A 500 -8.83 -34.11 39.19
C LEU A 500 -8.44 -35.54 39.59
N GLY A 501 -7.26 -36.01 39.19
CA GLY A 501 -6.69 -37.29 39.63
C GLY A 501 -6.33 -37.30 41.12
N LEU A 502 -5.70 -36.23 41.61
CA LEU A 502 -5.37 -36.03 43.02
C LEU A 502 -6.63 -35.92 43.88
N ALA A 503 -7.63 -35.14 43.46
CA ALA A 503 -8.91 -35.02 44.15
C ALA A 503 -9.65 -36.37 44.23
N TYR A 504 -9.59 -37.18 43.17
CA TYR A 504 -10.09 -38.55 43.19
C TYR A 504 -9.34 -39.44 44.20
N ALA A 505 -8.00 -39.37 44.24
CA ALA A 505 -7.19 -40.12 45.20
C ALA A 505 -7.51 -39.72 46.65
N VAL A 506 -7.51 -38.42 46.96
CA VAL A 506 -7.89 -37.87 48.28
C VAL A 506 -9.32 -38.30 48.66
N SER A 507 -10.27 -38.30 47.71
CA SER A 507 -11.65 -38.75 47.97
C SER A 507 -11.74 -40.20 48.48
N ARG A 508 -10.75 -41.07 48.20
CA ARG A 508 -10.73 -42.45 48.71
C ARG A 508 -10.46 -42.53 50.21
N LEU A 509 -9.70 -41.58 50.75
CA LEU A 509 -9.42 -41.44 52.19
C LEU A 509 -10.68 -40.99 52.96
N LEU A 510 -11.60 -40.28 52.29
CA LEU A 510 -12.81 -39.74 52.89
C LEU A 510 -13.92 -40.80 53.14
N PRO A 511 -14.90 -40.50 54.02
CA PRO A 511 -16.01 -41.39 54.34
C PRO A 511 -16.84 -41.82 53.12
N LYS A 512 -17.52 -42.98 53.21
CA LYS A 512 -18.25 -43.60 52.08
C LYS A 512 -19.23 -42.66 51.33
N LYS A 513 -19.76 -41.60 51.96
CA LYS A 513 -20.65 -40.61 51.35
C LYS A 513 -19.95 -39.57 50.44
N GLN A 514 -18.64 -39.38 50.57
CA GLN A 514 -17.84 -38.36 49.85
C GLN A 514 -16.90 -38.94 48.78
N ARG A 515 -16.83 -40.27 48.65
CA ARG A 515 -15.92 -40.95 47.71
C ARG A 515 -16.33 -40.68 46.26
N TRP A 516 -15.38 -40.30 45.42
CA TRP A 516 -15.65 -40.03 44.01
C TRP A 516 -15.70 -41.31 43.16
N GLU A 517 -16.58 -41.31 42.15
CA GLU A 517 -16.75 -42.44 41.23
C GLU A 517 -15.87 -42.28 39.98
N GLY A 518 -15.01 -43.26 39.70
CA GLY A 518 -14.07 -43.22 38.57
C GLY A 518 -14.69 -42.81 37.21
N PRO A 519 -15.83 -43.40 36.78
CA PRO A 519 -16.51 -42.97 35.56
C PRO A 519 -16.93 -41.50 35.54
N LYS A 520 -17.38 -40.96 36.69
CA LYS A 520 -17.78 -39.55 36.80
C LYS A 520 -16.56 -38.63 36.73
N VAL A 521 -15.46 -38.99 37.39
CA VAL A 521 -14.18 -38.25 37.31
C VAL A 521 -13.64 -38.24 35.88
N CYS A 522 -13.65 -39.39 35.20
CA CYS A 522 -13.25 -39.51 33.80
C CYS A 522 -14.12 -38.62 32.89
N SER A 523 -15.45 -38.58 33.12
CA SER A 523 -16.33 -37.66 32.38
C SER A 523 -16.09 -36.19 32.72
N THR A 524 -15.67 -35.83 33.94
CA THR A 524 -15.29 -34.45 34.29
C THR A 524 -13.97 -34.04 33.64
N MET A 525 -12.96 -34.93 33.63
CA MET A 525 -11.69 -34.73 32.91
C MET A 525 -11.94 -34.52 31.42
N GLY A 526 -12.76 -35.38 30.80
CA GLY A 526 -13.16 -35.24 29.39
C GLY A 526 -13.95 -33.96 29.12
N ALA A 527 -14.84 -33.54 30.03
CA ALA A 527 -15.54 -32.26 29.91
C ALA A 527 -14.60 -31.05 29.97
N PHE A 528 -13.61 -31.07 30.88
CA PHE A 528 -12.58 -30.03 30.99
C PHE A 528 -11.73 -29.95 29.71
N LEU A 529 -11.19 -31.09 29.25
CA LEU A 529 -10.41 -31.14 28.00
C LEU A 529 -11.24 -30.75 26.76
N GLN A 530 -12.52 -31.11 26.71
CA GLN A 530 -13.43 -30.71 25.62
C GLN A 530 -13.71 -29.19 25.59
N VAL A 531 -13.81 -28.54 26.76
CA VAL A 531 -13.98 -27.07 26.85
C VAL A 531 -12.65 -26.35 26.59
N GLY A 532 -11.52 -26.95 26.99
CA GLY A 532 -10.18 -26.46 26.68
C GLY A 532 -9.69 -26.77 25.26
N PHE A 533 -10.41 -27.55 24.46
CA PHE A 533 -9.83 -28.19 23.26
C PHE A 533 -9.37 -27.19 22.19
N SER A 534 -10.20 -26.20 21.87
CA SER A 534 -9.88 -25.11 20.94
C SER A 534 -8.64 -24.32 21.41
N THR A 535 -8.54 -24.10 22.73
CA THR A 535 -7.41 -23.44 23.38
C THR A 535 -6.14 -24.27 23.30
N MET A 536 -6.19 -25.54 23.74
CA MET A 536 -5.09 -26.49 23.67
C MET A 536 -4.52 -26.58 22.26
N SER A 537 -5.40 -26.60 21.24
CA SER A 537 -4.99 -26.57 19.84
C SER A 537 -4.22 -25.29 19.50
N ALA A 538 -4.76 -24.11 19.80
CA ALA A 538 -4.10 -22.83 19.53
C ALA A 538 -2.74 -22.72 20.25
N THR A 539 -2.70 -23.03 21.55
CA THR A 539 -1.46 -23.02 22.34
C THR A 539 -0.43 -24.00 21.78
N SER A 540 -0.84 -25.21 21.38
CA SER A 540 0.08 -26.21 20.82
C SER A 540 0.69 -25.83 19.45
N LEU A 541 -0.03 -24.99 18.69
CA LEU A 541 0.34 -24.56 17.35
C LEU A 541 1.03 -23.18 17.32
N ALA A 542 0.90 -22.36 18.38
CA ALA A 542 1.51 -21.04 18.45
C ALA A 542 3.04 -21.01 18.18
N PRO A 543 3.87 -21.99 18.63
CA PRO A 543 5.29 -22.05 18.29
C PRO A 543 5.59 -22.35 16.81
N MET A 544 4.58 -22.70 16.01
CA MET A 544 4.70 -22.98 14.58
C MET A 544 4.30 -21.76 13.72
N MET A 545 3.70 -20.73 14.31
CA MET A 545 3.26 -19.50 13.63
C MET A 545 4.42 -18.52 13.49
N CYS A 546 5.40 -18.85 12.63
CA CYS A 546 6.51 -17.97 12.29
C CYS A 546 6.15 -17.08 11.10
N TYR A 547 6.29 -15.75 11.24
CA TYR A 547 6.14 -14.80 10.13
C TYR A 547 7.50 -14.27 9.67
N LYS A 548 7.60 -13.89 8.39
CA LYS A 548 8.85 -13.46 7.75
C LYS A 548 9.10 -11.95 7.87
N HIS A 549 10.36 -11.59 8.10
CA HIS A 549 10.87 -10.22 8.08
C HIS A 549 11.51 -9.85 6.73
N PRO A 550 11.56 -8.55 6.37
CA PRO A 550 12.29 -8.07 5.18
C PRO A 550 13.76 -8.51 5.13
N ASN A 551 14.46 -8.54 6.27
CA ASN A 551 15.84 -9.02 6.37
C ASN A 551 16.05 -10.53 6.13
N GLY A 552 14.98 -11.30 5.92
CA GLY A 552 15.00 -12.74 5.67
C GLY A 552 14.82 -13.62 6.91
N GLU A 553 14.96 -13.06 8.11
CA GLU A 553 14.70 -13.74 9.38
C GLU A 553 13.20 -13.97 9.61
N ARG A 554 12.84 -14.65 10.72
CA ARG A 554 11.45 -14.92 11.11
C ARG A 554 11.28 -14.82 12.62
N SER A 555 10.16 -14.26 13.07
CA SER A 555 9.76 -14.25 14.49
C SER A 555 8.47 -15.03 14.72
N LEU A 556 8.24 -15.46 15.96
CA LEU A 556 6.94 -15.99 16.38
C LEU A 556 5.86 -14.90 16.38
N LEU A 557 4.68 -15.20 15.84
CA LEU A 557 3.54 -14.29 15.79
C LEU A 557 3.06 -13.86 17.19
N LYS A 558 3.01 -14.79 18.16
CA LYS A 558 2.61 -14.49 19.54
C LYS A 558 3.71 -13.83 20.38
N TYR A 559 4.96 -14.20 20.17
CA TYR A 559 6.12 -13.73 20.93
C TYR A 559 7.17 -13.15 19.98
N PRO A 560 6.97 -11.92 19.44
CA PRO A 560 7.84 -11.38 18.39
C PRO A 560 9.31 -11.25 18.76
N GLY A 561 9.63 -11.21 20.07
CA GLY A 561 10.99 -11.22 20.61
C GLY A 561 11.74 -12.54 20.46
N VAL A 562 11.05 -13.63 20.08
CA VAL A 562 11.66 -14.95 19.84
C VAL A 562 11.81 -15.18 18.34
N LEU A 563 13.06 -15.16 17.86
CA LEU A 563 13.42 -15.53 16.50
C LEU A 563 13.23 -17.04 16.29
N CYS A 564 12.60 -17.43 15.18
CA CYS A 564 12.39 -18.83 14.82
C CYS A 564 13.71 -19.48 14.39
N GLY A 565 14.00 -20.66 14.95
CA GLY A 565 15.31 -21.34 14.84
C GLY A 565 16.24 -21.11 16.04
N SER A 566 15.88 -20.22 16.98
CA SER A 566 16.61 -20.05 18.24
C SER A 566 16.46 -21.25 19.19
N THR A 567 17.32 -21.31 20.22
CA THR A 567 17.22 -22.27 21.32
C THR A 567 15.90 -22.12 22.09
N GLU A 568 15.46 -20.87 22.33
CA GLU A 568 14.18 -20.54 22.95
C GLU A 568 12.99 -21.03 22.12
N HIS A 569 13.03 -20.80 20.80
CA HIS A 569 12.03 -21.33 19.86
C HIS A 569 12.00 -22.86 19.85
N THR A 570 13.16 -23.50 19.89
CA THR A 570 13.29 -24.96 19.92
C THR A 570 12.66 -25.55 21.19
N PHE A 571 12.85 -24.90 22.35
CA PHE A 571 12.17 -25.29 23.59
C PHE A 571 10.65 -25.14 23.48
N MET A 572 10.15 -24.00 22.97
CA MET A 572 8.72 -23.80 22.75
C MET A 572 8.13 -24.85 21.79
N LEU A 573 8.84 -25.22 20.72
CA LEU A 573 8.42 -26.25 19.78
C LEU A 573 8.27 -27.63 20.44
N VAL A 574 9.19 -28.04 21.33
CA VAL A 574 9.07 -29.33 22.05
C VAL A 574 7.85 -29.35 22.97
N VAL A 575 7.59 -28.26 23.69
CA VAL A 575 6.40 -28.10 24.54
C VAL A 575 5.12 -28.09 23.69
N GLY A 576 5.12 -27.39 22.56
CA GLY A 576 3.99 -27.37 21.61
C GLY A 576 3.70 -28.75 21.01
N TRP A 577 4.72 -29.47 20.57
CA TRP A 577 4.58 -30.82 20.01
C TRP A 577 4.10 -31.86 21.02
N THR A 578 4.53 -31.78 22.29
CA THR A 578 4.02 -32.68 23.34
C THR A 578 2.55 -32.39 23.68
N LEU A 579 2.15 -31.11 23.71
CA LEU A 579 0.73 -30.73 23.88
C LEU A 579 -0.12 -31.17 22.67
N LEU A 580 0.37 -30.95 21.44
CA LEU A 580 -0.30 -31.33 20.19
C LEU A 580 -0.49 -32.85 20.09
N SER A 581 0.56 -33.63 20.30
CA SER A 581 0.51 -35.09 20.16
C SER A 581 -0.32 -35.76 21.26
N VAL A 582 -0.06 -35.45 22.53
CA VAL A 582 -0.70 -36.13 23.67
C VAL A 582 -2.11 -35.60 23.95
N PHE A 583 -2.26 -34.29 24.06
CA PHE A 583 -3.51 -33.68 24.55
C PHE A 583 -4.47 -33.25 23.44
N VAL A 584 -4.00 -32.88 22.25
CA VAL A 584 -4.89 -32.53 21.13
C VAL A 584 -5.22 -33.78 20.29
N LEU A 585 -4.22 -34.36 19.62
CA LEU A 585 -4.41 -35.51 18.72
C LEU A 585 -4.77 -36.79 19.50
N GLY A 586 -4.08 -37.08 20.61
CA GLY A 586 -4.39 -38.24 21.47
C GLY A 586 -5.80 -38.19 22.05
N PHE A 587 -6.24 -37.06 22.59
CA PHE A 587 -7.62 -36.90 23.09
C PHE A 587 -8.66 -36.98 21.97
N MET A 588 -8.37 -36.43 20.78
CA MET A 588 -9.25 -36.52 19.62
C MET A 588 -9.41 -37.96 19.15
N ALA A 589 -8.31 -38.72 19.05
CA ALA A 589 -8.33 -40.15 18.70
C ALA A 589 -9.12 -40.97 19.73
N LEU A 590 -8.93 -40.70 21.03
CA LEU A 590 -9.71 -41.32 22.11
C LEU A 590 -11.22 -40.98 22.01
N CYS A 591 -11.58 -39.75 21.64
CA CYS A 591 -12.97 -39.33 21.43
C CYS A 591 -13.61 -39.99 20.21
N ILE A 592 -12.87 -40.12 19.09
CA ILE A 592 -13.32 -40.81 17.88
C ILE A 592 -13.53 -42.31 18.18
N PHE A 593 -12.55 -42.96 18.80
CA PHE A 593 -12.65 -44.35 19.23
C PHE A 593 -13.85 -44.55 20.17
N ALA A 594 -14.01 -43.70 21.19
CA ALA A 594 -15.15 -43.73 22.09
C ALA A 594 -16.48 -43.67 21.34
N VAL A 595 -16.69 -42.67 20.47
CA VAL A 595 -17.94 -42.50 19.69
C VAL A 595 -18.24 -43.72 18.81
N SER A 596 -17.22 -44.32 18.19
CA SER A 596 -17.39 -45.54 17.39
C SER A 596 -17.84 -46.75 18.21
N GLN A 597 -17.43 -46.82 19.48
CA GLN A 597 -17.66 -47.95 20.38
C GLN A 597 -18.87 -47.80 21.32
N VAL A 598 -19.42 -46.59 21.53
CA VAL A 598 -20.58 -46.40 22.44
C VAL A 598 -21.78 -47.28 22.08
N PRO A 599 -22.19 -47.48 20.81
CA PRO A 599 -23.30 -48.39 20.47
C PRO A 599 -23.02 -49.83 20.94
N THR A 600 -21.79 -50.32 20.73
CA THR A 600 -21.34 -51.65 21.17
C THR A 600 -21.32 -51.77 22.70
N TRP A 601 -20.90 -50.71 23.42
CA TRP A 601 -20.91 -50.68 24.88
C TRP A 601 -22.32 -50.60 25.47
N SER A 602 -23.24 -49.88 24.82
CA SER A 602 -24.66 -49.80 25.17
C SER A 602 -25.33 -51.17 24.99
N ALA A 603 -25.19 -51.80 23.82
CA ALA A 603 -25.73 -53.13 23.53
C ALA A 603 -25.19 -54.21 24.49
N ARG A 604 -23.87 -54.18 24.78
CA ARG A 604 -23.22 -55.09 25.76
C ARG A 604 -23.45 -54.68 27.23
N LYS A 605 -24.39 -53.77 27.53
CA LYS A 605 -24.81 -53.34 28.88
C LYS A 605 -23.64 -52.84 29.76
N ARG A 606 -22.57 -52.30 29.16
CA ARG A 606 -21.34 -51.83 29.82
C ARG A 606 -21.49 -50.41 30.38
N ASN A 607 -22.51 -50.17 31.19
CA ASN A 607 -22.94 -48.83 31.62
C ASN A 607 -21.82 -47.97 32.25
N ARG A 608 -20.82 -48.57 32.92
CA ARG A 608 -19.66 -47.83 33.46
C ARG A 608 -18.83 -47.13 32.37
N LEU A 609 -18.65 -47.74 31.20
CA LEU A 609 -17.91 -47.13 30.08
C LEU A 609 -18.74 -46.02 29.43
N VAL A 610 -20.02 -46.27 29.17
CA VAL A 610 -20.95 -45.26 28.61
C VAL A 610 -21.08 -44.04 29.52
N ALA A 611 -21.08 -44.24 30.85
CA ALA A 611 -21.05 -43.15 31.83
C ALA A 611 -19.73 -42.35 31.85
N SER A 612 -18.61 -42.95 31.44
CA SER A 612 -17.29 -42.28 31.40
C SER A 612 -17.17 -41.32 30.22
N VAL A 613 -17.79 -41.65 29.07
CA VAL A 613 -17.78 -40.82 27.85
C VAL A 613 -19.00 -39.89 27.74
N ARG A 614 -19.74 -39.73 28.85
CA ARG A 614 -21.00 -38.97 28.94
C ARG A 614 -20.83 -37.51 28.47
N PHE A 615 -19.72 -36.84 28.80
CA PHE A 615 -19.44 -35.46 28.40
C PHE A 615 -19.56 -35.18 26.89
N LEU A 616 -19.23 -36.19 26.07
CA LEU A 616 -19.16 -36.07 24.62
C LEU A 616 -20.56 -36.24 23.98
N ILE A 617 -21.29 -37.28 24.40
CA ILE A 617 -22.56 -37.71 23.78
C ILE A 617 -23.82 -37.09 24.40
N PHE A 618 -23.79 -36.72 25.68
CA PHE A 618 -25.02 -36.51 26.47
C PHE A 618 -25.80 -35.23 26.11
N ARG A 619 -25.16 -34.26 25.47
CA ARG A 619 -25.76 -33.00 24.97
C ARG A 619 -26.54 -33.15 23.66
N PHE A 620 -26.31 -34.23 22.90
CA PHE A 620 -26.88 -34.44 21.57
C PHE A 620 -28.06 -35.41 21.56
N ARG A 621 -28.87 -35.35 20.50
CA ARG A 621 -29.92 -36.35 20.21
C ARG A 621 -29.32 -37.75 20.07
N LEU A 622 -30.10 -38.77 20.45
CA LEU A 622 -29.74 -40.19 20.33
C LEU A 622 -29.65 -40.70 18.87
N ASP A 623 -29.83 -39.82 17.89
CA ASP A 623 -29.65 -40.05 16.45
C ASP A 623 -28.36 -39.39 15.90
N SER A 624 -27.83 -38.39 16.63
CA SER A 624 -26.73 -37.51 16.23
C SER A 624 -25.62 -37.49 17.30
N TRP A 625 -25.50 -38.57 18.09
CA TRP A 625 -24.57 -38.67 19.24
C TRP A 625 -23.10 -38.47 18.87
N TRP A 626 -22.75 -38.72 17.61
CA TRP A 626 -21.43 -38.57 17.02
C TRP A 626 -21.03 -37.12 16.77
N PHE A 627 -21.97 -36.17 16.79
CA PHE A 627 -21.71 -34.75 16.47
C PHE A 627 -20.71 -34.05 17.44
N GLY A 628 -20.44 -34.67 18.59
CA GLY A 628 -19.37 -34.22 19.49
C GLY A 628 -17.96 -34.26 18.85
N VAL A 629 -17.72 -35.12 17.86
CA VAL A 629 -16.43 -35.22 17.15
C VAL A 629 -16.21 -34.06 16.17
N PRO A 630 -17.13 -33.74 15.23
CA PRO A 630 -17.02 -32.52 14.41
C PRO A 630 -16.73 -31.24 15.19
N LEU A 631 -17.38 -31.06 16.36
CA LEU A 631 -17.15 -29.90 17.23
C LEU A 631 -15.78 -29.88 17.90
N LEU A 632 -15.12 -31.02 18.12
CA LEU A 632 -13.72 -31.08 18.54
C LEU A 632 -12.81 -30.74 17.34
N VAL A 633 -13.02 -31.44 16.21
CA VAL A 633 -12.22 -31.30 14.97
C VAL A 633 -12.21 -29.86 14.43
N ARG A 634 -13.30 -29.09 14.62
CA ARG A 634 -13.40 -27.66 14.29
C ARG A 634 -12.25 -26.82 14.86
N GLY A 635 -11.80 -27.07 16.08
CA GLY A 635 -10.75 -26.27 16.74
C GLY A 635 -9.41 -26.33 16.00
N PRO A 636 -8.80 -27.50 15.83
CA PRO A 636 -7.58 -27.68 15.03
C PRO A 636 -7.72 -27.23 13.58
N LEU A 637 -8.86 -27.49 12.93
CA LEU A 637 -9.07 -27.06 11.55
C LEU A 637 -9.06 -25.54 11.37
N ILE A 638 -9.61 -24.76 12.31
CA ILE A 638 -9.56 -23.28 12.23
C ILE A 638 -8.14 -22.75 12.47
N ASN A 639 -7.35 -23.39 13.32
CA ASN A 639 -5.97 -22.97 13.60
C ASN A 639 -4.99 -23.31 12.47
N LEU A 640 -5.20 -24.43 11.76
CA LEU A 640 -4.25 -24.93 10.77
C LEU A 640 -3.94 -23.94 9.63
N PRO A 641 -4.89 -23.22 9.02
CA PRO A 641 -4.59 -22.17 8.03
C PRO A 641 -3.73 -21.02 8.57
N VAL A 642 -3.88 -20.64 9.84
CA VAL A 642 -3.08 -19.56 10.47
C VAL A 642 -1.61 -19.96 10.59
N VAL A 643 -1.33 -21.26 10.81
CA VAL A 643 0.02 -21.83 10.81
C VAL A 643 0.57 -21.98 9.38
N LEU A 644 -0.21 -22.58 8.47
CA LEU A 644 0.27 -22.89 7.10
C LEU A 644 0.45 -21.65 6.23
N ALA A 645 -0.25 -20.56 6.52
CA ALA A 645 -0.28 -19.35 5.70
C ALA A 645 -0.11 -18.08 6.55
N THR A 646 0.76 -18.09 7.58
CA THR A 646 0.97 -16.93 8.48
C THR A 646 1.29 -15.63 7.72
N ASP A 647 2.17 -15.71 6.72
CA ASP A 647 2.56 -14.59 5.83
C ASP A 647 1.50 -14.23 4.76
N TYR A 648 0.46 -15.05 4.58
CA TYR A 648 -0.55 -14.90 3.52
C TYR A 648 -1.99 -14.83 4.08
N PRO A 649 -2.39 -13.70 4.71
CA PRO A 649 -3.73 -13.50 5.26
C PRO A 649 -4.92 -13.85 4.32
N PRO A 650 -4.88 -13.60 2.99
CA PRO A 650 -5.99 -13.98 2.10
C PRO A 650 -6.28 -15.48 2.10
N ILE A 651 -5.24 -16.32 2.20
CA ILE A 651 -5.38 -17.78 2.21
C ILE A 651 -6.02 -18.24 3.52
N GLN A 652 -5.67 -17.61 4.66
CA GLN A 652 -6.30 -17.86 5.95
C GLN A 652 -7.81 -17.61 5.88
N VAL A 653 -8.23 -16.45 5.35
CA VAL A 653 -9.64 -16.06 5.20
C VAL A 653 -10.41 -17.08 4.38
N VAL A 654 -9.92 -17.44 3.18
CA VAL A 654 -10.59 -18.41 2.30
C VAL A 654 -10.70 -19.79 2.96
N CYS A 655 -9.61 -20.31 3.51
CA CYS A 655 -9.61 -21.64 4.14
C CYS A 655 -10.55 -21.70 5.36
N ILE A 656 -10.52 -20.68 6.23
CA ILE A 656 -11.37 -20.62 7.42
C ILE A 656 -12.84 -20.46 7.03
N CYS A 657 -13.19 -19.65 6.01
CA CYS A 657 -14.56 -19.57 5.49
C CYS A 657 -15.07 -20.91 4.93
N VAL A 658 -14.25 -21.66 4.19
CA VAL A 658 -14.62 -22.99 3.68
C VAL A 658 -14.88 -23.95 4.85
N ILE A 659 -13.96 -24.02 5.82
CA ILE A 659 -14.06 -24.90 6.99
C ILE A 659 -15.31 -24.58 7.83
N LEU A 660 -15.56 -23.30 8.10
CA LEU A 660 -16.74 -22.86 8.85
C LEU A 660 -18.05 -23.13 8.10
N THR A 661 -18.09 -22.91 6.80
CA THR A 661 -19.27 -23.19 5.96
C THR A 661 -19.58 -24.69 5.94
N VAL A 662 -18.58 -25.56 5.77
CA VAL A 662 -18.74 -27.03 5.82
C VAL A 662 -19.26 -27.48 7.20
N MET A 663 -18.73 -26.92 8.28
CA MET A 663 -19.23 -27.19 9.64
C MET A 663 -20.69 -26.74 9.84
N MET A 664 -21.03 -25.54 9.34
CA MET A 664 -22.40 -25.01 9.39
C MET A 664 -23.38 -25.88 8.59
N VAL A 665 -23.01 -26.36 7.41
CA VAL A 665 -23.83 -27.28 6.61
C VAL A 665 -24.05 -28.62 7.34
N MET A 666 -23.00 -29.23 7.90
CA MET A 666 -23.15 -30.45 8.70
C MET A 666 -24.06 -30.26 9.93
N GLN A 667 -24.03 -29.09 10.55
CA GLN A 667 -24.91 -28.72 11.67
C GLN A 667 -26.37 -28.56 11.21
N MET A 668 -26.61 -27.83 10.12
CA MET A 668 -27.94 -27.63 9.53
C MET A 668 -28.59 -28.94 9.04
N LEU A 669 -27.80 -29.91 8.56
CA LEU A 669 -28.29 -31.23 8.14
C LEU A 669 -28.58 -32.17 9.31
N SER A 670 -27.91 -32.02 10.46
CA SER A 670 -27.98 -32.99 11.57
C SER A 670 -28.90 -32.59 12.73
N TRP A 671 -29.17 -31.29 12.92
CA TRP A 671 -29.90 -30.72 14.08
C TRP A 671 -29.54 -31.41 15.41
N PRO A 672 -28.26 -31.37 15.81
CA PRO A 672 -27.69 -32.32 16.75
C PRO A 672 -28.14 -32.08 18.20
N TRP A 673 -28.48 -30.85 18.59
CA TRP A 673 -28.83 -30.50 19.96
C TRP A 673 -30.23 -30.99 20.34
N LYS A 674 -30.38 -31.45 21.60
CA LYS A 674 -31.66 -31.96 22.13
C LYS A 674 -32.79 -30.92 22.18
N VAL A 675 -32.46 -29.63 22.23
CA VAL A 675 -33.42 -28.53 22.35
C VAL A 675 -33.50 -27.80 21.02
N PRO A 676 -34.65 -27.74 20.34
CA PRO A 676 -34.79 -27.10 19.03
C PRO A 676 -34.25 -25.67 18.95
N LEU A 677 -34.55 -24.82 19.96
CA LEU A 677 -34.04 -23.44 20.00
C LEU A 677 -32.51 -23.36 19.96
N LEU A 678 -31.79 -24.29 20.59
CA LEU A 678 -30.32 -24.27 20.60
C LEU A 678 -29.72 -24.57 19.22
N ASN A 679 -30.36 -25.41 18.40
CA ASN A 679 -29.94 -25.63 17.01
C ASN A 679 -30.07 -24.34 16.19
N LEU A 680 -31.15 -23.59 16.37
CA LEU A 680 -31.38 -22.31 15.70
C LEU A 680 -30.35 -21.25 16.14
N THR A 681 -30.10 -21.11 17.44
CA THR A 681 -29.12 -20.14 17.96
C THR A 681 -27.69 -20.45 17.50
N ASP A 682 -27.26 -21.71 17.55
CA ASP A 682 -25.95 -22.16 17.08
C ASP A 682 -25.79 -21.96 15.55
N CYS A 683 -26.90 -22.07 14.80
CA CYS A 683 -26.91 -21.81 13.35
C CYS A 683 -26.76 -20.31 13.04
N ILE A 684 -27.48 -19.44 13.77
CA ILE A 684 -27.37 -17.98 13.64
C ILE A 684 -25.94 -17.53 13.99
N ILE A 685 -25.37 -18.03 15.09
CA ILE A 685 -24.00 -17.71 15.50
C ILE A 685 -23.00 -18.15 14.42
N SER A 686 -23.09 -19.39 13.94
CA SER A 686 -22.15 -19.88 12.90
C SER A 686 -22.30 -19.11 11.59
N PHE A 687 -23.50 -18.70 11.19
CA PHE A 687 -23.74 -17.85 10.02
C PHE A 687 -23.13 -16.45 10.18
N CYS A 688 -23.38 -15.77 11.29
CA CYS A 688 -22.77 -14.45 11.57
C CYS A 688 -21.23 -14.52 11.66
N ILE A 689 -20.67 -15.64 12.15
CA ILE A 689 -19.22 -15.87 12.16
C ILE A 689 -18.68 -16.05 10.73
N VAL A 690 -19.35 -16.85 9.87
CA VAL A 690 -18.96 -17.01 8.45
C VAL A 690 -18.99 -15.66 7.71
N LEU A 691 -20.04 -14.85 7.94
CA LEU A 691 -20.12 -13.51 7.35
C LEU A 691 -19.02 -12.58 7.87
N LEU A 692 -18.68 -12.62 9.17
CA LEU A 692 -17.61 -11.80 9.76
C LEU A 692 -16.21 -12.15 9.21
N VAL A 693 -15.91 -13.43 8.99
CA VAL A 693 -14.65 -13.83 8.34
C VAL A 693 -14.69 -13.46 6.85
N THR A 694 -15.85 -13.54 6.19
CA THR A 694 -15.99 -13.13 4.79
C THR A 694 -15.78 -11.62 4.63
N THR A 695 -16.34 -10.77 5.50
CA THR A 695 -16.11 -9.31 5.45
C THR A 695 -14.69 -8.91 5.81
N SER A 696 -13.93 -9.74 6.53
CA SER A 696 -12.53 -9.44 6.85
C SER A 696 -11.63 -9.37 5.61
N SER A 697 -12.06 -9.98 4.49
CA SER A 697 -11.39 -9.84 3.19
C SER A 697 -11.31 -8.39 2.69
N LEU A 698 -12.28 -7.55 3.05
CA LEU A 698 -12.33 -6.13 2.67
C LEU A 698 -11.34 -5.25 3.46
N PHE A 699 -10.71 -5.79 4.51
CA PHE A 699 -9.62 -5.14 5.26
C PHE A 699 -8.23 -5.60 4.80
N LEU A 700 -8.12 -6.52 3.83
CA LEU A 700 -6.83 -7.03 3.32
C LEU A 700 -6.11 -6.06 2.36
N GLN A 701 -6.86 -5.16 1.74
CA GLN A 701 -6.35 -4.05 0.96
C GLN A 701 -6.80 -2.74 1.60
N ASN A 702 -6.04 -1.67 1.42
CA ASN A 702 -6.42 -0.33 1.89
C ASN A 702 -7.51 0.30 0.99
N VAL A 703 -8.68 -0.35 0.92
CA VAL A 703 -9.79 0.08 0.05
C VAL A 703 -10.42 1.35 0.61
N GLY A 704 -10.28 2.46 -0.12
CA GLY A 704 -10.63 3.79 0.38
C GLY A 704 -12.12 3.99 0.69
N GLY A 705 -12.38 4.76 1.75
CA GLY A 705 -13.68 5.41 2.01
C GLY A 705 -14.86 4.44 2.14
N ALA A 706 -15.74 4.46 1.13
CA ALA A 706 -17.07 3.83 1.19
C ALA A 706 -17.02 2.31 1.44
N MET A 707 -16.06 1.60 0.85
CA MET A 707 -15.96 0.13 1.02
C MET A 707 -15.47 -0.25 2.43
N TYR A 708 -14.53 0.51 2.99
CA TYR A 708 -14.11 0.34 4.39
C TYR A 708 -15.26 0.64 5.37
N ALA A 709 -16.03 1.71 5.13
CA ALA A 709 -17.21 2.05 5.92
C ALA A 709 -18.28 0.95 5.86
N PHE A 710 -18.55 0.39 4.67
CA PHE A 710 -19.45 -0.75 4.49
C PHE A 710 -18.95 -2.01 5.21
N ALA A 711 -17.67 -2.37 5.05
CA ALA A 711 -17.05 -3.51 5.71
C ALA A 711 -17.12 -3.40 7.24
N HIS A 712 -16.90 -2.20 7.79
CA HIS A 712 -17.03 -1.92 9.22
C HIS A 712 -18.48 -2.03 9.70
N ALA A 713 -19.45 -1.46 8.96
CA ALA A 713 -20.88 -1.52 9.28
C ALA A 713 -21.43 -2.96 9.28
N VAL A 714 -21.08 -3.78 8.26
CA VAL A 714 -21.51 -5.18 8.23
C VAL A 714 -20.84 -5.98 9.35
N SER A 715 -19.54 -5.78 9.58
CA SER A 715 -18.81 -6.51 10.64
C SER A 715 -19.36 -6.18 12.04
N THR A 716 -19.62 -4.91 12.34
CA THR A 716 -20.25 -4.51 13.61
C THR A 716 -21.68 -5.03 13.76
N THR A 717 -22.46 -5.09 12.67
CA THR A 717 -23.80 -5.70 12.66
C THR A 717 -23.73 -7.22 12.95
N MET A 718 -22.77 -7.93 12.35
CA MET A 718 -22.57 -9.37 12.62
C MET A 718 -22.14 -9.64 14.07
N LEU A 719 -21.25 -8.82 14.65
CA LEU A 719 -20.96 -8.88 16.07
C LEU A 719 -22.21 -8.62 16.91
N GLY A 720 -23.01 -7.60 16.59
CA GLY A 720 -24.26 -7.30 17.28
C GLY A 720 -25.23 -8.50 17.31
N GLY A 721 -25.36 -9.21 16.18
CA GLY A 721 -26.14 -10.45 16.09
C GLY A 721 -25.58 -11.58 16.98
N ILE A 722 -24.26 -11.76 17.01
CA ILE A 722 -23.60 -12.74 17.89
C ILE A 722 -23.79 -12.37 19.37
N PHE A 723 -23.66 -11.09 19.74
CA PHE A 723 -23.92 -10.63 21.11
C PHE A 723 -25.38 -10.78 21.53
N LEU A 724 -26.33 -10.55 20.63
CA LEU A 724 -27.75 -10.80 20.90
C LEU A 724 -28.02 -12.29 21.13
N ALA A 725 -27.47 -13.17 20.29
CA ALA A 725 -27.57 -14.62 20.46
C ALA A 725 -26.92 -15.09 21.78
N VAL A 726 -25.75 -14.53 22.12
CA VAL A 726 -25.05 -14.73 23.40
C VAL A 726 -25.88 -14.23 24.59
N ALA A 727 -26.53 -13.07 24.49
CA ALA A 727 -27.38 -12.52 25.54
C ALA A 727 -28.66 -13.34 25.75
N VAL A 728 -29.25 -13.89 24.69
CA VAL A 728 -30.35 -14.87 24.77
C VAL A 728 -29.87 -16.16 25.45
N MET A 729 -28.72 -16.71 25.08
CA MET A 729 -28.12 -17.87 25.75
C MET A 729 -27.84 -17.61 27.24
N ALA A 730 -27.26 -16.46 27.57
CA ALA A 730 -26.92 -16.05 28.94
C ALA A 730 -28.18 -15.86 29.79
N SER A 731 -29.16 -15.08 29.32
CA SER A 731 -30.43 -14.88 30.03
C SER A 731 -31.20 -16.19 30.23
N MET A 732 -31.20 -17.10 29.24
CA MET A 732 -31.71 -18.46 29.42
C MET A 732 -30.99 -19.22 30.56
N THR A 733 -29.67 -19.12 30.67
CA THR A 733 -28.93 -19.76 31.78
C THR A 733 -29.24 -19.13 33.13
N VAL A 734 -29.29 -17.80 33.22
CA VAL A 734 -29.58 -17.06 34.45
C VAL A 734 -31.00 -17.34 34.94
N SER A 735 -32.02 -17.21 34.08
CA SER A 735 -33.42 -17.49 34.44
C SER A 735 -33.59 -18.91 34.96
N ALA A 736 -32.94 -19.89 34.34
CA ALA A 736 -33.01 -21.29 34.76
C ALA A 736 -32.25 -21.62 36.05
N LEU A 737 -31.24 -20.84 36.44
CA LEU A 737 -30.57 -20.95 37.75
C LEU A 737 -31.46 -20.42 38.88
N PHE A 738 -32.12 -19.28 38.68
CA PHE A 738 -32.96 -18.63 39.70
C PHE A 738 -34.38 -19.23 39.80
N TYR A 739 -35.06 -19.54 38.69
CA TYR A 739 -36.40 -20.13 38.69
C TYR A 739 -36.41 -21.63 39.01
N ARG A 740 -35.62 -22.06 40.00
CA ARG A 740 -35.47 -23.47 40.40
C ARG A 740 -36.78 -24.10 40.90
N SER A 741 -37.75 -23.28 41.31
CA SER A 741 -39.14 -23.68 41.64
C SER A 741 -40.00 -23.95 40.40
N ALA A 742 -39.84 -23.19 39.32
CA ALA A 742 -40.56 -23.43 38.05
C ALA A 742 -40.13 -24.74 37.38
N LEU A 743 -38.93 -25.25 37.69
CA LEU A 743 -38.46 -26.58 37.25
C LEU A 743 -39.31 -27.75 37.75
N GLY A 744 -40.18 -27.55 38.74
CA GLY A 744 -41.21 -28.53 39.15
C GLY A 744 -42.47 -28.52 38.29
N GLY A 745 -42.62 -27.55 37.37
CA GLY A 745 -43.82 -27.35 36.57
C GLY A 745 -44.10 -28.50 35.59
N LYS A 746 -45.37 -28.94 35.51
CA LYS A 746 -45.82 -29.96 34.54
C LYS A 746 -45.94 -29.43 33.09
N LYS A 747 -45.53 -28.19 32.79
CA LYS A 747 -45.63 -27.55 31.48
C LYS A 747 -44.22 -27.16 30.99
N GLU A 748 -43.79 -27.71 29.86
CA GLU A 748 -42.58 -27.20 29.19
C GLU A 748 -42.87 -25.84 28.52
N LEU A 749 -41.84 -25.00 28.41
CA LEU A 749 -41.93 -23.68 27.79
C LEU A 749 -41.89 -23.82 26.26
N LYS A 750 -43.00 -23.48 25.59
CA LYS A 750 -43.17 -23.57 24.12
C LYS A 750 -41.99 -23.00 23.32
N MET A 751 -41.37 -21.93 23.83
CA MET A 751 -40.22 -21.25 23.23
C MET A 751 -39.00 -22.16 23.00
N PHE A 752 -38.69 -23.07 23.94
CA PHE A 752 -37.53 -23.96 23.80
C PHE A 752 -37.73 -25.05 22.74
N ASN A 753 -38.98 -25.49 22.58
CA ASN A 753 -39.37 -26.54 21.64
C ASN A 753 -39.79 -26.00 20.27
N LEU A 754 -39.71 -24.67 20.05
CA LEU A 754 -40.18 -23.97 18.85
C LEU A 754 -41.64 -24.30 18.45
N GLY A 755 -42.48 -24.65 19.43
CA GLY A 755 -43.84 -25.13 19.19
C GLY A 755 -44.49 -25.76 20.42
N SER A 756 -45.68 -26.34 20.25
CA SER A 756 -46.39 -27.09 21.27
C SER A 756 -46.20 -28.60 21.10
N THR A 757 -45.53 -29.23 22.05
CA THR A 757 -45.47 -30.70 22.17
C THR A 757 -46.83 -31.28 22.59
N PRO A 758 -47.32 -32.36 21.96
CA PRO A 758 -48.56 -33.03 22.39
C PRO A 758 -48.41 -33.64 23.79
N LYS A 759 -49.53 -33.82 24.50
CA LYS A 759 -49.49 -34.40 25.86
C LYS A 759 -49.08 -35.87 25.76
N THR A 760 -48.15 -36.33 26.59
CA THR A 760 -47.66 -37.73 26.59
C THR A 760 -48.76 -38.80 26.60
N PRO A 761 -49.84 -38.75 27.43
CA PRO A 761 -50.91 -39.75 27.38
C PRO A 761 -51.77 -39.67 26.10
N GLU A 762 -51.92 -38.48 25.52
CA GLU A 762 -52.68 -38.24 24.28
C GLU A 762 -51.92 -38.80 23.06
N LEU A 763 -50.60 -38.60 23.05
CA LEU A 763 -49.70 -39.23 22.07
C LEU A 763 -49.67 -40.76 22.22
N ALA A 764 -49.65 -41.28 23.45
CA ALA A 764 -49.69 -42.72 23.71
C ALA A 764 -51.00 -43.38 23.26
N ALA A 765 -52.15 -42.71 23.46
CA ALA A 765 -53.43 -43.15 22.90
C ALA A 765 -53.38 -43.22 21.38
N LYS A 766 -52.93 -42.15 20.71
CA LYS A 766 -52.80 -42.10 19.25
C LYS A 766 -51.85 -43.13 18.65
N ILE A 767 -50.75 -43.44 19.34
CA ILE A 767 -49.83 -44.52 18.92
C ILE A 767 -50.52 -45.88 19.02
N LYS A 768 -51.36 -46.12 20.05
CA LYS A 768 -52.12 -47.37 20.18
C LYS A 768 -53.25 -47.47 19.14
N GLU A 769 -53.99 -46.38 18.90
CA GLU A 769 -55.00 -46.28 17.84
C GLU A 769 -54.39 -46.62 16.47
N MET A 770 -53.24 -46.01 16.14
CA MET A 770 -52.50 -46.26 14.90
C MET A 770 -51.96 -47.69 14.81
N ALA A 771 -51.54 -48.30 15.92
CA ALA A 771 -51.06 -49.68 15.93
C ALA A 771 -52.18 -50.68 15.56
N VAL A 772 -53.38 -50.53 16.13
CA VAL A 772 -54.55 -51.37 15.79
C VAL A 772 -54.95 -51.20 14.32
N ALA A 773 -55.04 -49.95 13.85
CA ALA A 773 -55.36 -49.66 12.44
C ALA A 773 -54.30 -50.13 11.43
N LEU A 774 -53.08 -50.47 11.88
CA LEU A 774 -52.04 -51.10 11.06
C LEU A 774 -52.05 -52.63 11.17
N GLU A 775 -52.51 -53.18 12.31
CA GLU A 775 -52.70 -54.62 12.52
C GLU A 775 -53.86 -55.17 11.67
N GLU A 776 -54.89 -54.35 11.42
CA GLU A 776 -56.01 -54.65 10.50
C GLU A 776 -55.64 -54.54 9.00
N MET A 777 -54.40 -54.14 8.65
CA MET A 777 -54.01 -53.82 7.28
C MET A 777 -53.04 -54.84 6.67
N HIS A 778 -53.40 -55.42 5.52
CA HIS A 778 -52.51 -56.33 4.79
C HIS A 778 -51.21 -55.65 4.32
N VAL A 779 -50.14 -56.45 4.20
CA VAL A 779 -48.77 -55.97 3.91
C VAL A 779 -48.65 -55.30 2.53
N GLU A 780 -49.35 -55.81 1.51
CA GLU A 780 -49.30 -55.27 0.14
C GLU A 780 -49.83 -53.83 0.01
N PRO A 781 -51.05 -53.49 0.45
CA PRO A 781 -51.52 -52.10 0.41
C PRO A 781 -50.69 -51.18 1.33
N LEU A 782 -50.19 -51.67 2.47
CA LEU A 782 -49.27 -50.90 3.32
C LEU A 782 -47.96 -50.58 2.57
N SER A 783 -47.36 -51.56 1.89
CA SER A 783 -46.18 -51.36 1.06
C SER A 783 -46.44 -50.37 -0.08
N LYS A 784 -47.56 -50.51 -0.80
CA LYS A 784 -47.96 -49.61 -1.88
C LYS A 784 -48.13 -48.16 -1.39
N ASN A 785 -48.75 -47.97 -0.22
CA ASN A 785 -48.91 -46.66 0.40
C ASN A 785 -47.57 -46.06 0.84
N LEU A 786 -46.64 -46.87 1.38
CA LEU A 786 -45.30 -46.41 1.77
C LEU A 786 -44.44 -46.02 0.55
N VAL A 787 -44.55 -46.75 -0.57
CA VAL A 787 -43.89 -46.40 -1.85
C VAL A 787 -44.44 -45.10 -2.46
N ALA A 788 -45.69 -44.76 -2.18
CA ALA A 788 -46.30 -43.50 -2.61
C ALA A 788 -45.92 -42.27 -1.73
N MET A 789 -45.18 -42.46 -0.63
CA MET A 789 -44.70 -41.37 0.22
C MET A 789 -43.35 -40.81 -0.25
N SER A 790 -43.04 -39.57 0.12
CA SER A 790 -41.72 -39.00 -0.17
C SER A 790 -40.61 -39.76 0.57
N VAL A 791 -39.43 -39.86 -0.06
CA VAL A 791 -38.24 -40.51 0.53
C VAL A 791 -37.87 -39.88 1.88
N TYR A 792 -38.12 -38.58 2.06
CA TYR A 792 -37.91 -37.88 3.32
C TYR A 792 -38.87 -38.38 4.41
N ASP A 793 -40.16 -38.51 4.11
CA ASP A 793 -41.18 -38.94 5.07
C ASP A 793 -41.05 -40.42 5.44
N VAL A 794 -40.74 -41.30 4.47
CA VAL A 794 -40.38 -42.70 4.73
C VAL A 794 -39.16 -42.78 5.67
N SER A 795 -38.14 -41.93 5.44
CA SER A 795 -36.98 -41.83 6.33
C SER A 795 -37.34 -41.35 7.74
N LYS A 796 -38.35 -40.47 7.90
CA LYS A 796 -38.87 -40.06 9.21
C LYS A 796 -39.62 -41.19 9.90
N ILE A 797 -40.51 -41.90 9.18
CA ILE A 797 -41.27 -43.05 9.69
C ILE A 797 -40.30 -44.12 10.21
N THR A 798 -39.27 -44.47 9.45
CA THR A 798 -38.24 -45.45 9.86
C THR A 798 -37.56 -45.03 11.18
N LYS A 799 -37.22 -43.73 11.32
CA LYS A 799 -36.61 -43.18 12.54
C LYS A 799 -37.56 -43.17 13.73
N CYS A 800 -38.85 -42.90 13.50
CA CYS A 800 -39.90 -42.97 14.52
C CYS A 800 -40.15 -44.40 15.01
N ILE A 801 -40.29 -45.37 14.10
CA ILE A 801 -40.43 -46.80 14.44
C ILE A 801 -39.22 -47.27 15.26
N THR A 802 -38.00 -46.91 14.82
CA THR A 802 -36.77 -47.21 15.57
C THR A 802 -36.79 -46.59 16.98
N LEU A 803 -37.40 -45.42 17.19
CA LEU A 803 -37.54 -44.77 18.50
C LEU A 803 -38.52 -45.47 19.42
N LEU A 804 -39.70 -45.84 18.92
CA LEU A 804 -40.66 -46.63 19.70
C LEU A 804 -40.05 -47.99 20.09
N ALA A 805 -39.35 -48.65 19.17
CA ALA A 805 -38.72 -49.95 19.43
C ALA A 805 -37.51 -49.92 20.39
N THR A 806 -36.71 -48.84 20.43
CA THR A 806 -35.52 -48.78 21.32
C THR A 806 -35.75 -48.11 22.67
N GLU A 807 -36.85 -47.36 22.86
CA GLU A 807 -37.09 -46.54 24.06
C GLU A 807 -38.48 -46.76 24.72
N VAL A 808 -39.43 -47.42 24.05
CA VAL A 808 -40.82 -47.59 24.54
C VAL A 808 -41.24 -49.06 24.61
N ALA A 809 -40.83 -49.88 23.65
CA ALA A 809 -41.12 -51.31 23.65
C ALA A 809 -40.42 -52.04 24.83
N PRO A 810 -41.09 -53.00 25.49
CA PRO A 810 -40.44 -53.87 26.46
C PRO A 810 -39.39 -54.77 25.76
N PRO A 811 -38.34 -55.22 26.47
CA PRO A 811 -37.39 -56.18 25.91
C PRO A 811 -38.12 -57.48 25.60
N ALA A 812 -38.11 -57.90 24.33
CA ALA A 812 -38.77 -59.13 23.89
C ALA A 812 -38.17 -60.36 24.58
N GLU A 813 -39.01 -61.13 25.27
CA GLU A 813 -38.60 -62.38 25.92
C GLU A 813 -38.33 -63.50 24.90
N ASN A 814 -39.02 -63.46 23.75
CA ASN A 814 -38.96 -64.48 22.69
C ASN A 814 -38.24 -63.99 21.41
N GLY A 815 -36.92 -63.79 21.47
CA GLY A 815 -36.04 -63.80 20.29
C GLY A 815 -36.07 -62.64 19.29
N TYR A 816 -37.20 -61.91 19.13
CA TYR A 816 -37.39 -60.83 18.15
C TYR A 816 -36.64 -59.53 18.51
N ALA A 817 -35.32 -59.59 18.57
CA ALA A 817 -34.46 -58.43 18.68
C ALA A 817 -34.37 -57.69 17.34
N PHE A 818 -35.15 -56.60 17.18
CA PHE A 818 -35.07 -55.73 16.01
C PHE A 818 -33.63 -55.26 15.76
N LYS A 819 -32.98 -55.75 14.69
CA LYS A 819 -31.60 -55.41 14.29
C LYS A 819 -31.51 -54.02 13.63
N PHE A 820 -32.00 -52.97 14.29
CA PHE A 820 -31.83 -51.60 13.82
C PHE A 820 -30.37 -51.13 13.90
N HIS A 821 -29.97 -50.26 12.97
CA HIS A 821 -28.58 -49.80 12.86
C HIS A 821 -28.14 -48.96 14.08
N LYS A 822 -27.13 -49.47 14.80
CA LYS A 822 -26.24 -48.77 15.75
C LYS A 822 -26.85 -47.58 16.52
N ARG A 823 -27.73 -47.83 17.50
CA ARG A 823 -28.27 -46.78 18.40
C ARG A 823 -27.87 -46.99 19.87
N ILE A 824 -27.90 -45.91 20.65
CA ILE A 824 -27.65 -45.90 22.09
C ILE A 824 -29.00 -45.79 22.82
N SER A 825 -29.32 -46.73 23.71
CA SER A 825 -30.54 -46.66 24.52
C SER A 825 -30.38 -45.75 25.75
N SER A 826 -31.40 -44.95 26.10
CA SER A 826 -31.35 -44.05 27.26
C SER A 826 -31.15 -44.76 28.60
N HIS A 827 -31.62 -46.00 28.73
CA HIS A 827 -31.40 -46.87 29.91
C HIS A 827 -29.91 -47.16 30.20
N SER A 828 -29.01 -46.88 29.25
CA SER A 828 -27.55 -46.96 29.47
C SER A 828 -27.05 -45.96 30.53
N PHE A 829 -27.79 -44.86 30.75
CA PHE A 829 -27.37 -43.75 31.60
C PHE A 829 -27.90 -43.79 33.04
N ASP A 830 -28.99 -44.51 33.32
CA ASP A 830 -29.52 -44.71 34.67
C ASP A 830 -30.07 -46.14 34.87
N PRO A 831 -29.40 -47.00 35.66
CA PRO A 831 -29.84 -48.37 35.90
C PRO A 831 -31.09 -48.49 36.80
N SER A 832 -31.54 -47.41 37.44
CA SER A 832 -32.77 -47.41 38.26
C SER A 832 -34.05 -47.32 37.44
N LEU A 833 -33.97 -46.92 36.16
CA LEU A 833 -35.11 -46.86 35.24
C LEU A 833 -35.54 -48.24 34.68
N ARG A 834 -35.08 -49.35 35.26
CA ARG A 834 -35.64 -50.67 34.97
C ARG A 834 -37.00 -50.81 35.64
N VAL A 835 -38.06 -50.85 34.83
CA VAL A 835 -39.31 -51.50 35.24
C VAL A 835 -38.98 -52.96 35.56
N LYS A 836 -39.24 -53.41 36.79
CA LYS A 836 -39.31 -54.84 37.09
C LYS A 836 -40.59 -55.38 36.46
N SER A 837 -40.51 -56.45 35.69
CA SER A 837 -41.69 -57.15 35.17
C SER A 837 -42.56 -57.63 36.34
N GLN A 838 -43.74 -57.02 36.50
CA GLN A 838 -44.83 -57.66 37.21
C GLN A 838 -45.46 -58.65 36.24
N SER A 839 -45.42 -59.93 36.58
CA SER A 839 -46.06 -61.00 35.80
C SER A 839 -47.57 -60.75 35.72
N PHE A 840 -48.05 -60.27 34.58
CA PHE A 840 -49.47 -60.01 34.38
C PHE A 840 -50.21 -61.33 34.20
N ARG A 841 -50.76 -61.88 35.29
CA ARG A 841 -51.67 -63.03 35.22
C ARG A 841 -52.90 -62.62 34.40
N THR A 842 -53.06 -63.23 33.23
CA THR A 842 -54.26 -63.08 32.39
C THR A 842 -55.46 -63.71 33.09
N SER A 843 -56.31 -62.88 33.70
CA SER A 843 -57.66 -63.28 34.11
C SER A 843 -58.69 -62.62 33.21
N THR A 844 -59.35 -63.41 32.37
CA THR A 844 -60.50 -62.96 31.58
C THR A 844 -61.46 -64.13 31.50
N SER A 845 -62.70 -63.95 31.99
CA SER A 845 -63.71 -65.00 32.03
C SER A 845 -65.01 -64.51 31.39
N ARG A 846 -65.67 -65.43 30.68
CA ARG A 846 -66.90 -65.23 29.87
C ARG A 846 -66.69 -64.35 28.62
N ALA A 847 -67.41 -64.54 27.51
CA ALA A 847 -68.55 -65.45 27.29
C ALA A 847 -68.44 -66.27 25.98
N SER A 848 -68.56 -67.59 26.15
CA SER A 848 -69.19 -68.60 25.28
C SER A 848 -69.87 -68.19 23.97
N PHE A 849 -69.61 -68.95 22.90
CA PHE A 849 -70.61 -69.84 22.24
C PHE A 849 -69.93 -70.89 21.33
N LEU A 850 -70.44 -72.14 21.31
CA LEU A 850 -70.41 -73.19 20.26
C LEU A 850 -69.13 -73.45 19.39
N GLU A 851 -68.75 -74.67 19.00
CA GLU A 851 -69.14 -76.07 19.34
C GLU A 851 -68.12 -77.05 18.69
N LYS A 852 -67.88 -78.25 19.27
CA LYS A 852 -67.19 -79.42 18.65
C LYS A 852 -65.69 -79.20 18.23
N THR A 853 -64.79 -80.19 18.16
CA THR A 853 -64.78 -81.62 18.52
C THR A 853 -63.34 -82.07 18.89
N ALA A 854 -63.21 -83.27 19.48
CA ALA A 854 -62.17 -84.31 19.31
C ALA A 854 -60.82 -83.98 18.59
N GLU A 855 -59.65 -84.52 18.98
CA GLU A 855 -59.29 -85.45 20.07
C GLU A 855 -57.75 -85.56 20.24
N ASN A 856 -57.31 -86.29 21.28
CA ASN A 856 -56.05 -87.04 21.40
C ASN A 856 -54.67 -86.35 21.27
N ASN A 857 -53.91 -86.38 22.38
CA ASN A 857 -52.70 -87.20 22.57
C ASN A 857 -51.67 -87.26 21.41
N LYS A 858 -50.34 -87.09 21.61
CA LYS A 858 -49.51 -87.52 22.75
C LYS A 858 -48.01 -87.13 22.58
N VAL A 859 -47.20 -87.31 23.64
CA VAL A 859 -45.75 -87.67 23.63
C VAL A 859 -44.71 -86.58 23.25
N GLU A 860 -44.16 -85.97 24.30
CA GLU A 860 -42.76 -85.56 24.56
C GLU A 860 -41.73 -86.74 24.46
N PRO A 861 -40.38 -86.55 24.60
CA PRO A 861 -39.55 -85.33 24.52
C PRO A 861 -38.18 -85.50 23.79
N ALA A 862 -37.36 -84.43 23.76
CA ALA A 862 -35.87 -84.43 23.84
C ALA A 862 -35.04 -85.09 22.67
N GLU A 863 -33.72 -84.90 22.50
CA GLU A 863 -32.72 -84.03 23.17
C GLU A 863 -31.45 -83.78 22.28
N VAL A 864 -30.57 -82.87 22.73
CA VAL A 864 -29.12 -82.72 22.41
C VAL A 864 -28.66 -82.08 21.08
N GLU A 865 -27.60 -81.27 21.23
CA GLU A 865 -26.84 -80.42 20.31
C GLU A 865 -25.67 -81.20 19.59
N PRO A 866 -24.55 -80.59 19.15
CA PRO A 866 -24.33 -79.63 18.04
C PRO A 866 -23.23 -80.09 17.04
N ALA A 867 -22.98 -79.34 15.97
CA ALA A 867 -21.63 -79.10 15.40
C ALA A 867 -21.61 -77.97 14.35
N GLU A 868 -20.43 -77.37 14.12
CA GLU A 868 -20.16 -76.32 13.13
C GLU A 868 -19.41 -76.89 11.90
N VAL A 869 -19.72 -76.45 10.67
CA VAL A 869 -18.76 -76.36 9.54
C VAL A 869 -19.15 -75.20 8.59
N GLU A 870 -18.16 -74.38 8.22
CA GLU A 870 -18.08 -73.46 7.06
C GLU A 870 -16.75 -73.80 6.32
N PRO A 871 -16.42 -73.35 5.09
CA PRO A 871 -17.13 -72.42 4.18
C PRO A 871 -17.14 -72.80 2.66
N ALA A 872 -17.68 -71.90 1.81
CA ALA A 872 -17.35 -71.64 0.37
C ALA A 872 -17.57 -72.78 -0.68
N GLU A 873 -17.72 -72.58 -2.01
CA GLU A 873 -17.24 -71.55 -2.96
C GLU A 873 -18.20 -71.31 -4.19
N VAL A 874 -18.01 -70.17 -4.89
CA VAL A 874 -18.09 -69.91 -6.37
C VAL A 874 -19.38 -70.22 -7.21
N GLU A 875 -20.08 -69.15 -7.61
CA GLU A 875 -20.35 -68.61 -9.00
C GLU A 875 -20.23 -69.47 -10.30
N PRO A 876 -20.71 -69.02 -11.51
CA PRO A 876 -21.79 -68.05 -11.87
C PRO A 876 -22.61 -68.37 -13.18
N ALA A 877 -23.50 -67.42 -13.56
CA ALA A 877 -23.76 -66.88 -14.93
C ALA A 877 -24.73 -67.52 -15.97
N GLY A 878 -25.32 -66.61 -16.80
CA GLY A 878 -26.15 -66.83 -18.02
C GLY A 878 -27.66 -66.65 -17.80
N THR A 879 -28.50 -66.04 -18.66
CA THR A 879 -28.44 -65.33 -19.99
C THR A 879 -29.85 -64.70 -20.25
N ALA A 880 -30.14 -63.68 -21.08
CA ALA A 880 -29.42 -62.67 -21.89
C ALA A 880 -30.45 -61.55 -22.30
N GLU A 881 -30.32 -60.91 -23.50
CA GLU A 881 -31.28 -60.02 -24.22
C GLU A 881 -31.53 -58.60 -23.60
N GLU A 882 -31.26 -57.44 -24.25
CA GLU A 882 -31.73 -56.78 -25.51
C GLU A 882 -32.99 -55.88 -25.31
N GLU A 883 -33.22 -54.71 -25.94
CA GLU A 883 -32.50 -53.93 -26.98
C GLU A 883 -32.86 -52.39 -26.98
N LYS A 884 -32.05 -51.57 -27.70
CA LYS A 884 -32.35 -50.29 -28.45
C LYS A 884 -32.86 -48.94 -27.83
N GLU A 885 -32.28 -47.85 -28.40
CA GLU A 885 -32.86 -46.53 -28.84
C GLU A 885 -33.46 -45.52 -27.80
N GLU A 886 -33.51 -44.18 -27.98
CA GLU A 886 -33.08 -43.26 -29.07
C GLU A 886 -32.73 -41.81 -28.59
N HIS A 887 -31.98 -41.07 -29.45
CA HIS A 887 -31.88 -39.61 -29.75
C HIS A 887 -32.24 -38.42 -28.79
N ASN A 888 -31.43 -37.34 -28.92
CA ASN A 888 -31.73 -35.88 -28.73
C ASN A 888 -32.12 -35.32 -27.33
N SER A 889 -31.96 -34.00 -27.00
CA SER A 889 -31.08 -32.92 -27.51
C SER A 889 -31.14 -31.67 -26.60
N THR A 890 -30.00 -30.96 -26.43
CA THR A 890 -29.83 -29.49 -26.15
C THR A 890 -30.96 -28.66 -25.50
N TRP A 891 -30.67 -27.91 -24.42
CA TRP A 891 -30.51 -26.42 -24.40
C TRP A 891 -30.51 -25.84 -22.97
N MET A 892 -29.74 -24.74 -22.81
CA MET A 892 -29.61 -23.83 -21.64
C MET A 892 -29.04 -24.40 -20.34
#